data_AF-A0AAE0SYS1-F1
#
_entry.id   AF-A0AAE0SYS1-F1
#
_cell.length_a   1.000
_cell.length_b   1.000
_cell.length_c   1.000
_cell.angle_alpha   90.00
_cell.angle_beta   90.00
_cell.angle_gamma   90.00
#
_symmetry.space_group_name_H-M   'P 1'
#
loop_
_entity.id
_entity.type
_entity.pdbx_description
1 polymer ?
#
loop_
_entity_poly.entity_id
_entity_poly.type
_entity_poly.pdbx_seq_one_letter_code
_entity_poly.pdbx_strand_id
1 'polypeptide(L)'
;MLELLRAVSQSDVKLAHNILFLFNGAEENILQGSHGFITKHPWAGSVKAFVNLDSAGAGGWEVVFQTGPFHPWLVRAYAQSAPYPFGSIMGQDLFQSGLVPSDTDFRIFRDFGKLPGLDIAYISNGYVYHTENDKPVYINPGCIQRAGENLMSLLKALASDPKLANPGLDKHGTMVFFDVVGIFLVHYPIRIATIINSILVAAVFFKLGRKAVAGSHRNGYIRDMGTVMLVFLMTWIAIFAACLSMAMFMMLIRRPMTWFTHKINMLPVYIFPGFIVALYFQEFLRTRIKLFHRHDPWLVETLFFEGNLLIWSFLTLLLTIKGLGSAYMPLLHILGPLILRDQTAKFLKVNWKENHYFFLLLHLTSVSLPMLMILYSIHCMLLLFIPIMGRSGTEVNPDIFIAGVSAFTVIIITSYMIGLVYISKNIGRFIKWLIFVMVIWNAVIIFTSQGFPFSGNRDSPSPQRVLSLHIHRKFYNKDKTIIREDSGIWMPSFDYTQYHDITASNPTLQAAGYVTCDQGPYCGVPFLIPVLKLLHAKKSRYVKAGTLELPRVTAELVKTEKLSDDTARFFFQVEGPDHTTMCVRTYPDVRLLRWSLSPNLPSPVNLPDDLNETTYFVYYSHGEKPSSPWQFSIDLMSKRNLEGKESIIDLAFAGHYLHGKNKMTSELQDFVNSLPDWSTAVSWSATYDSYKF
;
A
#
# COMPACT_ATOMS: atom_id res chain seq x y z
N MET A 1 0.58 -22.20 -12.06
CA MET A 1 1.67 -23.17 -11.76
C MET A 1 1.40 -24.58 -12.26
N LEU A 2 0.29 -25.24 -11.91
CA LEU A 2 0.00 -26.61 -12.36
C LEU A 2 0.08 -26.78 -13.89
N GLU A 3 -0.47 -25.83 -14.63
CA GLU A 3 -0.42 -25.86 -16.10
C GLU A 3 1.01 -25.71 -16.65
N LEU A 4 1.85 -24.90 -16.00
CA LEU A 4 3.27 -24.77 -16.36
C LEU A 4 4.02 -26.08 -16.11
N LEU A 5 3.75 -26.75 -14.98
CA LEU A 5 4.32 -28.06 -14.68
C LEU A 5 3.91 -29.10 -15.74
N ARG A 6 2.62 -29.15 -16.10
CA ARG A 6 2.12 -30.02 -17.18
C ARG A 6 2.86 -29.75 -18.49
N ALA A 7 2.92 -28.49 -18.92
CA ALA A 7 3.53 -28.12 -20.19
C ALA A 7 5.06 -28.31 -20.21
N VAL A 8 5.78 -28.06 -19.10
CA VAL A 8 7.22 -28.34 -19.00
C VAL A 8 7.50 -29.84 -18.98
N SER A 9 6.72 -30.64 -18.25
CA SER A 9 6.94 -32.09 -18.16
C SER A 9 6.68 -32.83 -19.49
N GLN A 10 5.88 -32.24 -20.38
CA GLN A 10 5.60 -32.75 -21.72
C GLN A 10 6.48 -32.12 -22.82
N SER A 11 7.40 -31.24 -22.45
CA SER A 11 8.26 -30.54 -23.40
C SER A 11 9.50 -31.36 -23.74
N ASP A 12 9.82 -31.47 -25.03
CA ASP A 12 11.07 -32.11 -25.50
C ASP A 12 12.33 -31.27 -25.26
N VAL A 13 12.17 -30.02 -24.81
CA VAL A 13 13.28 -29.11 -24.49
C VAL A 13 14.05 -29.63 -23.27
N LYS A 14 15.32 -29.99 -23.49
CA LYS A 14 16.24 -30.33 -22.41
C LYS A 14 16.65 -29.07 -21.64
N LEU A 15 16.32 -29.03 -20.35
CA LEU A 15 16.69 -27.93 -19.45
C LEU A 15 18.07 -28.20 -18.84
N ALA A 16 18.90 -27.16 -18.72
CA ALA A 16 20.23 -27.27 -18.09
C ALA A 16 20.14 -27.31 -16.55
N HIS A 17 19.06 -26.75 -16.00
CA HIS A 17 18.80 -26.68 -14.56
C HIS A 17 17.40 -27.19 -14.23
N ASN A 18 17.27 -27.80 -13.04
CA ASN A 18 15.99 -28.31 -12.55
C ASN A 18 15.04 -27.15 -12.18
N ILE A 19 13.75 -27.37 -12.40
CA ILE A 19 12.69 -26.46 -11.94
C ILE A 19 11.97 -27.10 -10.76
N LEU A 20 11.91 -26.37 -9.64
CA LEU A 20 11.11 -26.76 -8.48
C LEU A 20 9.79 -25.97 -8.49
N PHE A 21 8.67 -26.67 -8.57
CA PHE A 21 7.35 -26.08 -8.36
C PHE A 21 6.96 -26.24 -6.89
N LEU A 22 7.00 -25.16 -6.12
CA LEU A 22 6.64 -25.15 -4.70
C LEU A 22 5.18 -24.74 -4.53
N PHE A 23 4.33 -25.69 -4.15
CA PHE A 23 2.95 -25.43 -3.73
C PHE A 23 2.92 -25.42 -2.20
N ASN A 24 3.28 -24.29 -1.59
CA ASN A 24 3.21 -24.09 -0.15
C ASN A 24 1.82 -23.59 0.26
N GLY A 25 1.45 -23.85 1.52
CA GLY A 25 0.25 -23.31 2.14
C GLY A 25 0.58 -22.30 3.24
N ALA A 26 -0.46 -21.84 3.94
CA ALA A 26 -0.34 -20.96 5.11
C ALA A 26 0.38 -19.62 4.84
N GLU A 27 0.25 -19.08 3.62
CA GLU A 27 0.63 -17.70 3.27
C GLU A 27 -0.22 -16.72 4.12
N GLU A 28 -1.53 -16.89 4.09
CA GLU A 28 -2.51 -16.11 4.87
C GLU A 28 -2.32 -16.18 6.39
N ASN A 29 -1.59 -17.20 6.86
CA ASN A 29 -1.16 -17.34 8.25
C ASN A 29 0.25 -16.77 8.49
N ILE A 30 0.60 -15.70 7.78
CA ILE A 30 1.88 -14.99 7.84
C ILE A 30 3.04 -15.85 7.32
N LEU A 31 2.94 -16.29 6.06
CA LEU A 31 4.03 -16.83 5.24
C LEU A 31 4.72 -18.08 5.83
N GLN A 32 4.00 -18.88 6.61
CA GLN A 32 4.60 -19.99 7.36
C GLN A 32 5.11 -21.11 6.46
N GLY A 33 4.41 -21.41 5.36
CA GLY A 33 4.81 -22.49 4.45
C GLY A 33 6.12 -22.21 3.73
N SER A 34 6.30 -21.00 3.20
CA SER A 34 7.57 -20.61 2.55
C SER A 34 8.71 -20.53 3.57
N HIS A 35 8.43 -20.05 4.78
CA HIS A 35 9.42 -19.97 5.85
C HIS A 35 9.88 -21.37 6.27
N GLY A 36 8.94 -22.31 6.45
CA GLY A 36 9.25 -23.71 6.72
C GLY A 36 10.10 -24.35 5.62
N PHE A 37 9.74 -24.10 4.35
CA PHE A 37 10.52 -24.59 3.21
C PHE A 37 11.96 -24.05 3.25
N ILE A 38 12.13 -22.73 3.23
CA ILE A 38 13.47 -22.13 3.03
C ILE A 38 14.41 -22.37 4.21
N THR A 39 13.89 -22.53 5.43
CA THR A 39 14.70 -22.69 6.64
C THR A 39 14.96 -24.14 7.03
N LYS A 40 14.12 -25.10 6.62
CA LYS A 40 14.19 -26.49 7.08
C LYS A 40 14.25 -27.54 5.98
N HIS A 41 13.71 -27.26 4.78
CA HIS A 41 13.57 -28.30 3.76
C HIS A 41 14.92 -28.66 3.11
N PRO A 42 15.26 -29.96 2.92
CA PRO A 42 16.54 -30.37 2.35
C PRO A 42 16.85 -29.79 0.97
N TRP A 43 15.82 -29.57 0.14
CA TRP A 43 15.99 -28.98 -1.19
C TRP A 43 16.25 -27.47 -1.18
N ALA A 44 16.00 -26.76 -0.07
CA ALA A 44 16.16 -25.31 -0.01
C ALA A 44 17.59 -24.87 -0.41
N GLY A 45 18.62 -25.61 0.04
CA GLY A 45 20.02 -25.31 -0.30
C GLY A 45 20.39 -25.47 -1.79
N SER A 46 19.56 -26.17 -2.57
CA SER A 46 19.75 -26.35 -4.01
C SER A 46 19.18 -25.19 -4.84
N VAL A 47 18.26 -24.40 -4.29
CA VAL A 47 17.60 -23.30 -4.99
C VAL A 47 18.59 -22.15 -5.19
N LYS A 48 18.66 -21.61 -6.42
CA LYS A 48 19.58 -20.52 -6.80
C LYS A 48 18.88 -19.21 -7.15
N ALA A 49 17.62 -19.29 -7.58
CA ALA A 49 16.73 -18.17 -7.80
C ALA A 49 15.27 -18.64 -7.68
N PHE A 50 14.34 -17.71 -7.54
CA PHE A 50 12.91 -18.02 -7.46
C PHE A 50 12.05 -17.03 -8.26
N VAL A 51 10.84 -17.45 -8.62
CA VAL A 51 9.80 -16.58 -9.18
C VAL A 51 8.59 -16.75 -8.28
N ASN A 52 8.24 -15.69 -7.55
CA ASN A 52 7.04 -15.64 -6.72
C ASN A 52 5.86 -15.17 -7.57
N LEU A 53 4.71 -15.82 -7.37
CA LEU A 53 3.47 -15.51 -8.08
C LEU A 53 2.41 -15.18 -7.04
N ASP A 54 1.90 -13.96 -7.07
CA ASP A 54 0.96 -13.44 -6.11
C ASP A 54 -0.19 -12.70 -6.80
N SER A 55 -1.07 -12.11 -6.01
CA SER A 55 -2.21 -11.35 -6.47
C SER A 55 -2.66 -10.36 -5.42
N ALA A 56 -2.92 -9.12 -5.83
CA ALA A 56 -3.61 -8.10 -5.04
C ALA A 56 -5.04 -7.83 -5.58
N GLY A 57 -5.53 -8.67 -6.51
CA GLY A 57 -6.87 -8.56 -7.10
C GLY A 57 -7.13 -9.59 -8.20
N ALA A 58 -8.39 -9.76 -8.59
CA ALA A 58 -8.81 -10.83 -9.50
C ALA A 58 -8.48 -10.63 -11.00
N GLY A 59 -7.29 -10.14 -11.35
CA GLY A 59 -6.79 -10.18 -12.73
C GLY A 59 -6.06 -8.94 -13.24
N GLY A 60 -6.28 -8.61 -14.51
CA GLY A 60 -5.50 -7.62 -15.26
C GLY A 60 -4.18 -8.18 -15.78
N TRP A 61 -3.21 -7.28 -16.01
CA TRP A 61 -1.85 -7.67 -16.39
C TRP A 61 -1.03 -7.93 -15.13
N GLU A 62 -0.34 -9.07 -15.10
CA GLU A 62 0.60 -9.42 -14.05
C GLU A 62 1.84 -8.52 -14.14
N VAL A 63 2.14 -7.81 -13.05
CA VAL A 63 3.24 -6.84 -12.98
C VAL A 63 4.41 -7.45 -12.23
N VAL A 64 5.62 -7.37 -12.79
CA VAL A 64 6.84 -7.52 -12.00
C VAL A 64 7.01 -6.27 -11.14
N PHE A 65 6.84 -6.39 -9.84
CA PHE A 65 6.87 -5.25 -8.92
C PHE A 65 8.01 -5.32 -7.90
N GLN A 66 8.66 -6.47 -7.70
CA GLN A 66 9.90 -6.55 -6.94
C GLN A 66 10.91 -7.47 -7.61
N THR A 67 12.19 -7.16 -7.40
CA THR A 67 13.29 -7.97 -7.90
C THR A 67 14.35 -8.11 -6.80
N GLY A 68 14.91 -9.32 -6.69
CA GLY A 68 15.93 -9.62 -5.70
C GLY A 68 17.14 -8.72 -5.94
N PRO A 69 17.60 -7.95 -4.93
CA PRO A 69 18.60 -6.94 -5.16
C PRO A 69 19.89 -7.57 -5.67
N PHE A 70 20.65 -6.80 -6.44
CA PHE A 70 21.96 -7.16 -6.96
C PHE A 70 22.01 -8.15 -8.12
N HIS A 71 20.89 -8.68 -8.64
CA HIS A 71 20.90 -9.73 -9.68
C HIS A 71 20.19 -9.28 -10.98
N PRO A 72 20.85 -8.42 -11.80
CA PRO A 72 20.28 -7.80 -13.00
C PRO A 72 19.84 -8.79 -14.09
N TRP A 73 20.39 -10.00 -14.09
CA TRP A 73 20.12 -11.00 -15.10
C TRP A 73 18.67 -11.50 -15.07
N LEU A 74 18.00 -11.49 -13.90
CA LEU A 74 16.59 -11.91 -13.77
C LEU A 74 15.64 -10.99 -14.53
N VAL A 75 15.77 -9.67 -14.31
CA VAL A 75 14.97 -8.66 -15.04
C VAL A 75 15.24 -8.75 -16.54
N ARG A 76 16.51 -8.92 -16.92
CA ARG A 76 16.90 -9.07 -18.32
C ARG A 76 16.26 -10.31 -18.95
N ALA A 77 16.32 -11.44 -18.26
CA ALA A 77 15.70 -12.68 -18.73
C ALA A 77 14.20 -12.49 -18.92
N TYR A 78 13.50 -11.87 -17.97
CA TYR A 78 12.08 -11.56 -18.12
C TYR A 78 11.81 -10.62 -19.30
N ALA A 79 12.50 -9.48 -19.37
CA ALA A 79 12.31 -8.49 -20.43
C ALA A 79 12.56 -9.04 -21.85
N GLN A 80 13.48 -9.98 -21.99
CA GLN A 80 13.87 -10.54 -23.28
C GLN A 80 13.07 -11.79 -23.69
N SER A 81 12.56 -12.56 -22.73
CA SER A 81 11.89 -13.83 -23.00
C SER A 81 10.37 -13.77 -22.91
N ALA A 82 9.82 -12.92 -22.03
CA ALA A 82 8.37 -12.81 -21.89
C ALA A 82 7.78 -12.18 -23.16
N PRO A 83 6.78 -12.80 -23.82
CA PRO A 83 6.11 -12.21 -24.99
C PRO A 83 5.37 -10.92 -24.66
N TYR A 84 4.93 -10.74 -23.41
CA TYR A 84 4.20 -9.55 -22.99
C TYR A 84 4.72 -8.99 -21.66
N PRO A 85 5.97 -8.49 -21.63
CA PRO A 85 6.60 -8.10 -20.38
C PRO A 85 5.88 -6.89 -19.78
N PHE A 86 5.59 -6.94 -18.48
CA PHE A 86 5.02 -5.82 -17.74
C PHE A 86 5.69 -5.69 -16.37
N GLY A 87 6.23 -4.52 -16.05
CA GLY A 87 6.97 -4.31 -14.81
C GLY A 87 7.19 -2.85 -14.49
N SER A 88 7.32 -2.53 -13.20
CA SER A 88 7.61 -1.17 -12.75
C SER A 88 8.42 -1.15 -11.47
N ILE A 89 9.61 -0.56 -11.52
CA ILE A 89 10.43 -0.32 -10.33
C ILE A 89 9.77 0.62 -9.31
N MET A 90 8.79 1.42 -9.73
CA MET A 90 8.02 2.24 -8.79
C MET A 90 7.24 1.35 -7.80
N GLY A 91 6.76 0.18 -8.24
CA GLY A 91 6.17 -0.82 -7.35
C GLY A 91 7.16 -1.30 -6.29
N GLN A 92 8.42 -1.49 -6.68
CA GLN A 92 9.47 -1.93 -5.76
C GLN A 92 9.76 -0.87 -4.71
N ASP A 93 9.95 0.38 -5.14
CA ASP A 93 10.23 1.51 -4.25
C ASP A 93 9.06 1.71 -3.26
N LEU A 94 7.80 1.60 -3.71
CA LEU A 94 6.61 1.73 -2.87
C LEU A 94 6.46 0.55 -1.88
N PHE A 95 6.64 -0.69 -2.34
CA PHE A 95 6.49 -1.86 -1.48
C PHE A 95 7.58 -1.90 -0.40
N GLN A 96 8.83 -1.62 -0.78
CA GLN A 96 9.95 -1.57 0.16
C GLN A 96 9.89 -0.38 1.12
N SER A 97 9.15 0.68 0.78
CA SER A 97 8.90 1.80 1.70
C SER A 97 7.93 1.48 2.84
N GLY A 98 7.19 0.37 2.75
CA GLY A 98 6.14 -0.01 3.71
C GLY A 98 4.81 0.72 3.51
N LEU A 99 4.66 1.50 2.43
CA LEU A 99 3.40 2.17 2.08
C LEU A 99 2.32 1.20 1.60
N VAL A 100 2.72 0.05 1.05
CA VAL A 100 1.79 -1.04 0.71
C VAL A 100 1.75 -1.98 1.93
N PRO A 101 0.61 -2.09 2.63
CA PRO A 101 0.49 -2.93 3.83
C PRO A 101 0.27 -4.40 3.43
N SER A 102 1.24 -4.97 2.72
CA SER A 102 1.22 -6.35 2.23
C SER A 102 2.62 -6.93 2.32
N ASP A 103 2.69 -8.25 2.36
CA ASP A 103 3.91 -9.04 2.39
C ASP A 103 3.65 -10.27 1.52
N THR A 104 4.71 -10.85 0.97
CA THR A 104 4.60 -12.01 0.08
C THR A 104 5.70 -13.00 0.42
N ASP A 105 5.56 -14.24 -0.08
CA ASP A 105 6.62 -15.24 0.04
C ASP A 105 7.98 -14.73 -0.49
N PHE A 106 7.99 -13.77 -1.43
CA PHE A 106 9.22 -13.14 -1.91
C PHE A 106 10.11 -12.62 -0.77
N ARG A 107 9.54 -12.00 0.27
CA ARG A 107 10.31 -11.53 1.42
C ARG A 107 10.99 -12.69 2.13
N ILE A 108 10.30 -13.81 2.30
CA ILE A 108 10.84 -14.96 3.01
C ILE A 108 12.05 -15.55 2.27
N PHE A 109 11.92 -15.75 0.96
CA PHE A 109 13.03 -16.22 0.13
C PHE A 109 14.20 -15.23 0.08
N ARG A 110 13.91 -13.92 0.07
CA ARG A 110 14.92 -12.85 0.07
C ARG A 110 15.65 -12.76 1.41
N ASP A 111 14.94 -12.69 2.52
CA ASP A 111 15.50 -12.33 3.83
C ASP A 111 16.09 -13.56 4.56
N PHE A 112 15.40 -14.71 4.49
CA PHE A 112 15.86 -15.94 5.14
C PHE A 112 16.66 -16.83 4.19
N GLY A 113 16.26 -16.92 2.92
CA GLY A 113 16.99 -17.70 1.90
C GLY A 113 18.18 -16.97 1.30
N LYS A 114 18.21 -15.63 1.35
CA LYS A 114 19.19 -14.77 0.65
C LYS A 114 19.24 -15.06 -0.85
N LEU A 115 18.10 -15.42 -1.42
CA LEU A 115 17.96 -15.77 -2.83
C LEU A 115 17.50 -14.57 -3.65
N PRO A 116 17.99 -14.43 -4.90
CA PRO A 116 17.40 -13.51 -5.84
C PRO A 116 16.12 -14.08 -6.46
N GLY A 117 15.17 -13.21 -6.78
CA GLY A 117 13.95 -13.64 -7.45
C GLY A 117 13.19 -12.51 -8.13
N LEU A 118 12.09 -12.87 -8.77
CA LEU A 118 11.10 -11.94 -9.32
C LEU A 118 9.80 -12.09 -8.52
N ASP A 119 9.18 -10.99 -8.16
CA ASP A 119 7.83 -10.97 -7.59
C ASP A 119 6.84 -10.45 -8.61
N ILE A 120 5.83 -11.26 -8.93
CA ILE A 120 4.89 -11.04 -10.01
C ILE A 120 3.47 -11.13 -9.46
N ALA A 121 2.68 -10.07 -9.60
CA ALA A 121 1.31 -10.05 -9.08
C ALA A 121 0.28 -9.49 -10.05
N TYR A 122 -0.94 -10.01 -9.99
CA TYR A 122 -2.11 -9.31 -10.52
C TYR A 122 -2.49 -8.14 -9.61
N ILE A 123 -2.91 -7.01 -10.19
CA ILE A 123 -3.27 -5.81 -9.40
C ILE A 123 -4.66 -5.24 -9.75
N SER A 124 -5.35 -5.81 -10.73
CA SER A 124 -6.68 -5.32 -11.12
C SER A 124 -7.78 -5.99 -10.29
N ASN A 125 -8.89 -5.27 -10.12
CA ASN A 125 -10.05 -5.74 -9.36
C ASN A 125 -9.72 -6.16 -7.91
N GLY A 126 -9.02 -5.32 -7.16
CA GLY A 126 -8.74 -5.56 -5.74
C GLY A 126 -9.95 -5.50 -4.81
N TYR A 127 -11.15 -5.20 -5.32
CA TYR A 127 -12.37 -5.13 -4.50
C TYR A 127 -12.76 -6.50 -3.94
N VAL A 128 -12.62 -7.55 -4.75
CA VAL A 128 -12.99 -8.93 -4.40
C VAL A 128 -11.94 -9.66 -3.56
N TYR A 129 -10.72 -9.13 -3.48
CA TYR A 129 -9.59 -9.74 -2.78
C TYR A 129 -9.89 -10.01 -1.30
N HIS A 130 -9.67 -11.23 -0.82
CA HIS A 130 -10.00 -11.67 0.56
C HIS A 130 -11.48 -11.43 0.91
N THR A 131 -12.37 -11.74 -0.04
CA THR A 131 -13.81 -11.74 0.18
C THR A 131 -14.41 -13.03 -0.39
N GLU A 132 -15.66 -13.32 -0.06
CA GLU A 132 -16.37 -14.44 -0.69
C GLU A 132 -16.52 -14.28 -2.22
N ASN A 133 -16.36 -13.05 -2.73
CA ASN A 133 -16.39 -12.76 -4.16
C ASN A 133 -15.08 -13.07 -4.87
N ASP A 134 -14.05 -13.60 -4.21
CA ASP A 134 -12.83 -14.05 -4.86
C ASP A 134 -13.08 -15.37 -5.64
N LYS A 135 -13.79 -15.25 -6.75
CA LYS A 135 -14.33 -16.36 -7.54
C LYS A 135 -13.78 -16.32 -8.97
N PRO A 136 -13.65 -17.49 -9.64
CA PRO A 136 -13.15 -17.56 -11.01
C PRO A 136 -13.88 -16.67 -12.03
N VAL A 137 -15.17 -16.38 -11.81
CA VAL A 137 -15.98 -15.53 -12.70
C VAL A 137 -15.45 -14.10 -12.83
N TYR A 138 -14.73 -13.60 -11.81
CA TYR A 138 -14.17 -12.25 -11.80
C TYR A 138 -12.77 -12.17 -12.40
N ILE A 139 -12.19 -13.31 -12.79
CA ILE A 139 -10.91 -13.38 -13.47
C ILE A 139 -11.10 -12.96 -14.93
N ASN A 140 -10.47 -11.86 -15.35
CA ASN A 140 -10.58 -11.37 -16.73
C ASN A 140 -10.17 -12.46 -17.75
N PRO A 141 -10.97 -12.68 -18.80
CA PRO A 141 -10.59 -13.60 -19.88
C PRO A 141 -9.20 -13.26 -20.45
N GLY A 142 -8.37 -14.29 -20.65
CA GLY A 142 -7.03 -14.16 -21.21
C GLY A 142 -5.91 -13.81 -20.23
N CYS A 143 -6.19 -13.38 -18.99
CA CYS A 143 -5.12 -13.04 -18.04
C CYS A 143 -4.27 -14.27 -17.66
N ILE A 144 -4.91 -15.42 -17.38
CA ILE A 144 -4.22 -16.67 -17.05
C ILE A 144 -3.38 -17.14 -18.24
N GLN A 145 -3.89 -17.01 -19.47
CA GLN A 145 -3.18 -17.39 -20.69
C GLN A 145 -1.93 -16.53 -20.87
N ARG A 146 -2.07 -15.20 -20.77
CA ARG A 146 -0.96 -14.24 -20.85
C ARG A 146 0.12 -14.54 -19.82
N ALA A 147 -0.26 -14.71 -18.54
CA ALA A 147 0.68 -15.05 -17.49
C ALA A 147 1.33 -16.42 -17.74
N GLY A 148 0.58 -17.40 -18.23
CA GLY A 148 1.11 -18.71 -18.63
C GLY A 148 2.19 -18.60 -19.70
N GLU A 149 1.98 -17.81 -20.75
CA GLU A 149 2.94 -17.59 -21.84
C GLU A 149 4.19 -16.84 -21.38
N ASN A 150 4.02 -15.80 -20.58
CA ASN A 150 5.12 -15.07 -19.93
C ASN A 150 5.95 -15.96 -19.03
N LEU A 151 5.31 -16.71 -18.12
CA LEU A 151 5.99 -17.57 -17.17
C LEU A 151 6.64 -18.78 -17.84
N MET A 152 6.00 -19.39 -18.85
CA MET A 152 6.60 -20.50 -19.59
C MET A 152 7.89 -20.06 -20.29
N SER A 153 7.86 -18.90 -20.95
CA SER A 153 9.03 -18.37 -21.67
C SER A 153 10.15 -17.97 -20.70
N LEU A 154 9.78 -17.33 -19.59
CA LEU A 154 10.70 -17.00 -18.50
C LEU A 154 11.34 -18.26 -17.90
N LEU A 155 10.56 -19.28 -17.55
CA LEU A 155 11.07 -20.52 -16.94
C LEU A 155 12.06 -21.23 -17.87
N LYS A 156 11.76 -21.34 -19.16
CA LYS A 156 12.68 -21.90 -20.16
C LYS A 156 13.98 -21.09 -20.26
N ALA A 157 13.88 -19.77 -20.26
CA ALA A 157 15.04 -18.88 -20.30
C ALA A 157 15.92 -19.05 -19.05
N LEU A 158 15.33 -18.98 -17.85
CA LEU A 158 16.05 -19.12 -16.58
C LEU A 158 16.68 -20.50 -16.41
N ALA A 159 15.94 -21.58 -16.72
CA ALA A 159 16.43 -22.95 -16.57
C ALA A 159 17.49 -23.35 -17.60
N SER A 160 17.65 -22.55 -18.66
CA SER A 160 18.69 -22.75 -19.68
C SER A 160 19.87 -21.77 -19.53
N ASP A 161 19.77 -20.76 -18.67
CA ASP A 161 20.80 -19.74 -18.48
C ASP A 161 21.94 -20.28 -17.58
N PRO A 162 23.18 -20.39 -18.08
CA PRO A 162 24.33 -20.85 -17.28
C PRO A 162 24.59 -20.00 -16.03
N LYS A 163 24.12 -18.74 -15.99
CA LYS A 163 24.25 -17.86 -14.82
C LYS A 163 23.48 -18.38 -13.62
N LEU A 164 22.44 -19.20 -13.81
CA LEU A 164 21.69 -19.79 -12.70
C LEU A 164 22.56 -20.74 -11.87
N ALA A 165 23.58 -21.37 -12.46
CA ALA A 165 24.54 -22.20 -11.72
C ALA A 165 25.34 -21.39 -10.68
N ASN A 166 25.67 -20.14 -11.00
CA ASN A 166 26.38 -19.23 -10.12
C ASN A 166 25.87 -17.79 -10.25
N PRO A 167 24.69 -17.49 -9.65
CA PRO A 167 24.06 -16.19 -9.79
C PRO A 167 24.90 -15.06 -9.18
N GLY A 168 25.87 -15.40 -8.31
CA GLY A 168 26.77 -14.45 -7.67
C GLY A 168 27.79 -13.79 -8.60
N LEU A 169 28.07 -14.36 -9.76
CA LEU A 169 29.06 -13.81 -10.72
C LEU A 169 28.52 -12.58 -11.47
N ASP A 170 27.21 -12.47 -11.66
CA ASP A 170 26.56 -11.35 -12.36
C ASP A 170 25.90 -10.41 -11.34
N LYS A 171 26.65 -9.99 -10.31
CA LYS A 171 26.18 -9.06 -9.28
C LYS A 171 26.48 -7.60 -9.65
N HIS A 172 25.65 -6.97 -10.48
CA HIS A 172 25.84 -5.57 -10.89
C HIS A 172 24.91 -4.53 -10.22
N GLY A 173 24.21 -4.92 -9.16
CA GLY A 173 23.36 -3.99 -8.40
C GLY A 173 21.91 -3.97 -8.87
N THR A 174 21.15 -2.99 -8.39
CA THR A 174 19.74 -2.81 -8.72
C THR A 174 19.58 -2.44 -10.20
N MET A 175 18.53 -2.98 -10.83
CA MET A 175 18.12 -2.60 -12.19
C MET A 175 17.01 -1.57 -12.14
N VAL A 176 17.08 -0.56 -12.99
CA VAL A 176 15.92 0.27 -13.33
C VAL A 176 15.14 -0.47 -14.40
N PHE A 177 13.84 -0.66 -14.18
CA PHE A 177 12.94 -1.25 -15.16
C PHE A 177 11.55 -0.61 -15.11
N PHE A 178 10.96 -0.40 -16.28
CA PHE A 178 9.62 0.16 -16.41
C PHE A 178 9.01 -0.14 -17.76
N ASP A 179 7.71 -0.36 -17.75
CA ASP A 179 6.91 -0.57 -18.94
C ASP A 179 6.60 0.74 -19.68
N VAL A 180 6.63 0.69 -21.01
CA VAL A 180 6.24 1.79 -21.89
C VAL A 180 4.85 1.51 -22.46
N VAL A 181 3.82 1.81 -21.67
CA VAL A 181 2.40 1.78 -22.04
C VAL A 181 1.95 0.44 -22.65
N GLY A 182 2.49 -0.67 -22.13
CA GLY A 182 2.21 -2.04 -22.54
C GLY A 182 2.91 -2.50 -23.82
N ILE A 183 3.82 -1.70 -24.38
CA ILE A 183 4.48 -2.02 -25.65
C ILE A 183 5.75 -2.84 -25.41
N PHE A 184 6.64 -2.38 -24.53
CA PHE A 184 7.88 -3.09 -24.17
C PHE A 184 8.41 -2.63 -22.81
N LEU A 185 9.27 -3.46 -22.21
CA LEU A 185 9.91 -3.20 -20.92
C LEU A 185 11.32 -2.62 -21.11
N VAL A 186 11.54 -1.38 -20.68
CA VAL A 186 12.88 -0.79 -20.62
C VAL A 186 13.60 -1.33 -19.40
N HIS A 187 14.88 -1.70 -19.53
CA HIS A 187 15.69 -2.10 -18.38
C HIS A 187 17.17 -1.70 -18.54
N TYR A 188 17.79 -1.22 -17.45
CA TYR A 188 19.24 -0.92 -17.41
C TYR A 188 19.76 -0.85 -15.96
N PRO A 189 21.06 -1.06 -15.71
CA PRO A 189 21.64 -0.95 -14.37
C PRO A 189 21.50 0.45 -13.77
N ILE A 190 21.26 0.52 -12.45
CA ILE A 190 21.12 1.80 -11.74
C ILE A 190 22.36 2.70 -11.89
N ARG A 191 23.55 2.14 -12.07
CA ARG A 191 24.78 2.90 -12.33
C ARG A 191 24.71 3.71 -13.63
N ILE A 192 24.14 3.11 -14.68
CA ILE A 192 23.90 3.81 -15.95
C ILE A 192 22.84 4.90 -15.75
N ALA A 193 21.80 4.61 -14.96
CA ALA A 193 20.81 5.60 -14.56
C ALA A 193 21.48 6.82 -13.90
N THR A 194 22.35 6.59 -12.91
CA THR A 194 23.09 7.65 -12.22
C THR A 194 23.90 8.50 -13.20
N ILE A 195 24.64 7.89 -14.12
CA ILE A 195 25.43 8.63 -15.12
C ILE A 195 24.53 9.50 -16.00
N ILE A 196 23.47 8.93 -16.58
CA ILE A 196 22.54 9.65 -17.46
C ILE A 196 21.87 10.80 -16.69
N ASN A 197 21.38 10.52 -15.48
CA ASN A 197 20.74 11.51 -14.60
C ASN A 197 21.70 12.65 -14.28
N SER A 198 22.94 12.35 -13.87
CA SER A 198 23.95 13.35 -13.54
C SER A 198 24.33 14.21 -14.73
N ILE A 199 24.49 13.63 -15.93
CA ILE A 199 24.83 14.39 -17.15
C ILE A 199 23.69 15.35 -17.51
N LEU A 200 22.44 14.88 -17.53
CA LEU A 200 21.30 15.71 -17.91
C LEU A 200 21.02 16.82 -16.89
N VAL A 201 21.09 16.50 -15.60
CA VAL A 201 20.97 17.48 -14.51
C VAL A 201 22.09 18.53 -14.61
N ALA A 202 23.35 18.11 -14.83
CA ALA A 202 24.46 19.03 -15.02
C ALA A 202 24.28 19.92 -16.25
N ALA A 203 23.74 19.39 -17.36
CA ALA A 203 23.46 20.16 -18.56
C ALA A 203 22.41 21.26 -18.31
N VAL A 204 21.35 20.97 -17.55
CA VAL A 204 20.35 21.96 -17.15
C VAL A 204 20.98 23.03 -16.25
N PHE A 205 21.71 22.63 -15.20
CA PHE A 205 22.37 23.58 -14.31
C PHE A 205 23.41 24.45 -15.05
N PHE A 206 24.17 23.87 -15.99
CA PHE A 206 25.12 24.62 -16.80
C PHE A 206 24.42 25.62 -17.72
N LYS A 207 23.35 25.20 -18.42
CA LYS A 207 22.55 26.08 -19.28
C LYS A 207 22.01 27.28 -18.50
N LEU A 208 21.37 27.03 -17.36
CA LEU A 208 20.72 28.06 -16.55
C LEU A 208 21.74 28.89 -15.77
N GLY A 209 22.84 28.29 -15.33
CA GLY A 209 23.98 28.95 -14.70
C GLY A 209 24.67 29.92 -15.67
N ARG A 210 24.87 29.53 -16.94
CA ARG A 210 25.38 30.44 -17.98
C ARG A 210 24.46 31.63 -18.18
N LYS A 211 23.14 31.44 -18.20
CA LYS A 211 22.18 32.57 -18.28
C LYS A 211 22.21 33.45 -17.03
N ALA A 212 22.40 32.86 -15.86
CA ALA A 212 22.51 33.61 -14.61
C ALA A 212 23.81 34.46 -14.54
N VAL A 213 24.88 34.02 -15.20
CA VAL A 213 26.19 34.72 -15.20
C VAL A 213 26.35 35.64 -16.42
N ALA A 214 25.80 35.29 -17.58
CA ALA A 214 25.93 36.04 -18.83
C ALA A 214 24.83 37.10 -18.98
N GLY A 215 25.19 38.38 -18.87
CA GLY A 215 24.33 39.52 -19.21
C GLY A 215 24.54 40.74 -18.30
N SER A 216 24.19 41.94 -18.79
CA SER A 216 24.23 43.19 -18.00
C SER A 216 23.20 43.25 -16.85
N HIS A 217 22.28 42.26 -16.80
CA HIS A 217 21.18 42.17 -15.83
C HIS A 217 21.23 40.89 -14.97
N ARG A 218 22.43 40.45 -14.54
CA ARG A 218 22.65 39.27 -13.67
C ARG A 218 21.69 39.18 -12.48
N ASN A 219 21.51 40.29 -11.75
CA ASN A 219 20.64 40.33 -10.57
C ASN A 219 19.14 40.26 -10.93
N GLY A 220 18.77 40.59 -12.17
CA GLY A 220 17.39 40.52 -12.67
C GLY A 220 16.92 39.08 -12.84
N TYR A 221 17.66 38.29 -13.64
CA TYR A 221 17.28 36.90 -13.94
C TYR A 221 17.16 36.01 -12.69
N ILE A 222 18.12 36.09 -11.76
CA ILE A 222 18.10 35.29 -10.52
C ILE A 222 16.88 35.65 -9.66
N ARG A 223 16.57 36.94 -9.52
CA ARG A 223 15.40 37.43 -8.77
C ARG A 223 14.10 36.97 -9.43
N ASP A 224 14.03 37.06 -10.75
CA ASP A 224 12.83 36.72 -11.51
C ASP A 224 12.57 35.20 -11.46
N MET A 225 13.64 34.38 -11.58
CA MET A 225 13.58 32.94 -11.37
C MET A 225 13.16 32.59 -9.93
N GLY A 226 13.73 33.25 -8.92
CA GLY A 226 13.33 33.07 -7.52
C GLY A 226 11.86 33.42 -7.28
N THR A 227 11.35 34.43 -7.97
CA THR A 227 9.92 34.79 -7.94
C THR A 227 9.05 33.69 -8.54
N VAL A 228 9.44 33.15 -9.71
CA VAL A 228 8.73 32.03 -10.35
C VAL A 228 8.73 30.77 -9.48
N MET A 229 9.86 30.45 -8.83
CA MET A 229 9.95 29.33 -7.87
C MET A 229 8.99 29.49 -6.69
N LEU A 230 8.91 30.68 -6.11
CA LEU A 230 7.97 30.97 -5.04
C LEU A 230 6.52 30.85 -5.53
N VAL A 231 6.23 31.31 -6.75
CA VAL A 231 4.90 31.19 -7.36
C VAL A 231 4.51 29.73 -7.60
N PHE A 232 5.44 28.86 -8.03
CA PHE A 232 5.20 27.42 -8.10
C PHE A 232 4.81 26.85 -6.74
N LEU A 233 5.63 27.11 -5.72
CA LEU A 233 5.38 26.62 -4.36
C LEU A 233 4.00 27.06 -3.84
N MET A 234 3.66 28.34 -3.99
CA MET A 234 2.36 28.86 -3.57
C MET A 234 1.20 28.25 -4.37
N THR A 235 1.39 27.99 -5.66
CA THR A 235 0.39 27.33 -6.51
C THR A 235 0.17 25.88 -6.06
N TRP A 236 1.23 25.15 -5.73
CA TRP A 236 1.11 23.77 -5.25
C TRP A 236 0.42 23.72 -3.88
N ILE A 237 0.75 24.63 -2.96
CA ILE A 237 0.05 24.75 -1.68
C ILE A 237 -1.44 25.03 -1.90
N ALA A 238 -1.78 25.93 -2.84
CA ALA A 238 -3.17 26.22 -3.18
C ALA A 238 -3.91 25.01 -3.78
N ILE A 239 -3.25 24.23 -4.65
CA ILE A 239 -3.81 22.98 -5.21
C ILE A 239 -4.10 21.97 -4.09
N PHE A 240 -3.12 21.72 -3.22
CA PHE A 240 -3.29 20.80 -2.08
C PHE A 240 -4.40 21.27 -1.15
N ALA A 241 -4.43 22.55 -0.79
CA ALA A 241 -5.47 23.13 0.04
C ALA A 241 -6.85 22.94 -0.59
N ALA A 242 -7.01 23.19 -1.90
CA ALA A 242 -8.28 23.01 -2.60
C ALA A 242 -8.76 21.55 -2.58
N CYS A 243 -7.88 20.59 -2.91
CA CYS A 243 -8.23 19.17 -2.90
C CYS A 243 -8.58 18.69 -1.49
N LEU A 244 -7.82 19.10 -0.47
CA LEU A 244 -8.07 18.74 0.92
C LEU A 244 -9.36 19.38 1.43
N SER A 245 -9.65 20.64 1.10
CA SER A 245 -10.91 21.30 1.45
C SER A 245 -12.10 20.55 0.86
N MET A 246 -11.99 20.03 -0.36
CA MET A 246 -13.03 19.21 -0.96
C MET A 246 -13.19 17.85 -0.27
N ALA A 247 -12.10 17.19 0.11
CA ALA A 247 -12.18 15.97 0.93
C ALA A 247 -12.89 16.24 2.27
N MET A 248 -12.51 17.32 2.97
CA MET A 248 -13.16 17.73 4.22
C MET A 248 -14.64 18.07 4.02
N PHE A 249 -14.99 18.75 2.92
CA PHE A 249 -16.37 19.05 2.59
C PHE A 249 -17.21 17.79 2.37
N MET A 250 -16.69 16.83 1.58
CA MET A 250 -17.36 15.55 1.33
C MET A 250 -17.60 14.75 2.62
N MET A 251 -16.63 14.78 3.55
CA MET A 251 -16.81 14.19 4.87
C MET A 251 -17.84 14.91 5.72
N LEU A 252 -17.86 16.25 5.71
CA LEU A 252 -18.80 17.06 6.48
C LEU A 252 -20.25 16.76 6.08
N ILE A 253 -20.50 16.59 4.78
CA ILE A 253 -21.84 16.23 4.25
C ILE A 253 -22.14 14.73 4.30
N ARG A 254 -21.28 13.92 4.96
CA ARG A 254 -21.39 12.46 5.08
C ARG A 254 -21.47 11.73 3.74
N ARG A 255 -20.66 12.17 2.77
CA ARG A 255 -20.44 11.53 1.47
C ARG A 255 -18.96 11.21 1.25
N PRO A 256 -18.28 10.47 2.15
CA PRO A 256 -16.91 10.03 1.91
C PRO A 256 -16.85 9.01 0.77
N MET A 257 -15.66 8.80 0.20
CA MET A 257 -15.35 7.70 -0.71
C MET A 257 -16.21 7.62 -1.98
N THR A 258 -16.75 8.74 -2.48
CA THR A 258 -17.58 8.79 -3.70
C THR A 258 -16.89 8.22 -4.95
N TRP A 259 -15.57 8.11 -4.92
CA TRP A 259 -14.71 7.57 -5.96
C TRP A 259 -14.45 6.05 -5.83
N PHE A 260 -14.88 5.39 -4.76
CA PHE A 260 -14.56 3.99 -4.49
C PHE A 260 -15.14 3.06 -5.57
N THR A 261 -16.45 3.11 -5.79
CA THR A 261 -17.09 2.47 -6.96
C THR A 261 -16.95 3.34 -8.22
N HIS A 262 -17.35 4.61 -8.12
CA HIS A 262 -17.43 5.53 -9.25
C HIS A 262 -16.15 6.36 -9.39
N LYS A 263 -15.06 5.72 -9.83
CA LYS A 263 -13.70 6.32 -9.93
C LYS A 263 -13.67 7.69 -10.63
N ILE A 264 -14.55 7.92 -11.59
CA ILE A 264 -14.66 9.18 -12.33
C ILE A 264 -15.00 10.39 -11.44
N ASN A 265 -15.63 10.17 -10.29
CA ASN A 265 -15.97 11.22 -9.33
C ASN A 265 -14.71 11.94 -8.76
N MET A 266 -13.52 11.35 -8.85
CA MET A 266 -12.27 12.06 -8.52
C MET A 266 -12.07 13.35 -9.35
N LEU A 267 -12.61 13.38 -10.58
CA LEU A 267 -12.50 14.55 -11.47
C LEU A 267 -13.18 15.79 -10.87
N PRO A 268 -14.51 15.79 -10.67
CA PRO A 268 -15.21 16.95 -10.11
C PRO A 268 -14.91 17.18 -8.62
N VAL A 269 -14.55 16.15 -7.86
CA VAL A 269 -14.32 16.30 -6.40
C VAL A 269 -12.92 16.80 -6.08
N TYR A 270 -11.87 16.40 -6.81
CA TYR A 270 -10.49 16.79 -6.49
C TYR A 270 -9.73 17.45 -7.65
N ILE A 271 -9.73 16.82 -8.84
CA ILE A 271 -8.87 17.26 -9.95
C ILE A 271 -9.30 18.61 -10.50
N PHE A 272 -10.59 18.81 -10.78
CA PHE A 272 -11.12 20.09 -11.27
C PHE A 272 -10.94 21.24 -10.27
N PRO A 273 -11.28 21.10 -8.98
CA PRO A 273 -10.98 22.13 -7.97
C PRO A 273 -9.50 22.52 -7.95
N GLY A 274 -8.58 21.55 -7.91
CA GLY A 274 -7.14 21.81 -7.95
C GLY A 274 -6.73 22.57 -9.22
N PHE A 275 -7.23 22.15 -10.38
CA PHE A 275 -6.92 22.76 -11.67
C PHE A 275 -7.49 24.18 -11.79
N ILE A 276 -8.74 24.40 -11.34
CA ILE A 276 -9.40 25.71 -11.29
C ILE A 276 -8.59 26.66 -10.41
N VAL A 277 -8.21 26.23 -9.21
CA VAL A 277 -7.43 27.04 -8.28
C VAL A 277 -6.06 27.36 -8.86
N ALA A 278 -5.38 26.39 -9.49
CA ALA A 278 -4.10 26.64 -10.14
C ALA A 278 -4.21 27.74 -11.21
N LEU A 279 -5.18 27.63 -12.12
CA LEU A 279 -5.38 28.61 -13.20
C LEU A 279 -5.82 29.97 -12.69
N TYR A 280 -6.78 30.01 -11.76
CA TYR A 280 -7.29 31.25 -11.19
C TYR A 280 -6.22 31.98 -10.38
N PHE A 281 -5.44 31.25 -9.58
CA PHE A 281 -4.35 31.82 -8.78
C PHE A 281 -3.27 32.44 -9.68
N GLN A 282 -2.94 31.80 -10.80
CA GLN A 282 -1.97 32.33 -11.76
C GLN A 282 -2.48 33.59 -12.46
N GLU A 283 -3.75 33.60 -12.89
CA GLU A 283 -4.38 34.80 -13.47
C GLU A 283 -4.48 35.94 -12.44
N PHE A 284 -4.76 35.63 -11.18
CA PHE A 284 -4.71 36.61 -10.09
C PHE A 284 -3.30 37.19 -9.94
N LEU A 285 -2.27 36.34 -9.83
CA LEU A 285 -0.88 36.77 -9.66
C LEU A 285 -0.34 37.54 -10.87
N ARG A 286 -0.80 37.23 -12.09
CA ARG A 286 -0.46 37.96 -13.31
C ARG A 286 -0.70 39.46 -13.18
N THR A 287 -1.76 39.86 -12.48
CA THR A 287 -2.11 41.29 -12.27
C THR A 287 -1.41 41.93 -11.06
N ARG A 288 -0.90 41.13 -10.12
CA ARG A 288 -0.33 41.61 -8.85
C ARG A 288 1.18 41.68 -8.84
N ILE A 289 1.86 40.78 -9.54
CA ILE A 289 3.32 40.68 -9.53
C ILE A 289 3.89 41.51 -10.69
N LYS A 290 4.76 42.48 -10.36
CA LYS A 290 5.38 43.41 -11.32
C LYS A 290 6.10 42.68 -12.47
N LEU A 291 6.76 41.56 -12.19
CA LEU A 291 7.42 40.71 -13.18
C LEU A 291 6.48 40.35 -14.33
N PHE A 292 5.25 39.94 -14.02
CA PHE A 292 4.31 39.33 -14.96
C PHE A 292 3.53 40.33 -15.81
N HIS A 293 3.38 41.58 -15.36
CA HIS A 293 2.70 42.62 -16.12
C HIS A 293 3.66 43.56 -16.89
N ARG A 294 4.91 43.72 -16.43
CA ARG A 294 5.88 44.62 -17.08
C ARG A 294 6.74 43.95 -18.15
N HIS A 295 6.99 42.65 -18.03
CA HIS A 295 7.78 41.92 -19.02
C HIS A 295 6.88 41.38 -20.14
N ASP A 296 7.52 41.10 -21.27
CA ASP A 296 6.91 40.39 -22.39
C ASP A 296 6.35 39.02 -21.93
N PRO A 297 5.08 38.69 -22.20
CA PRO A 297 4.48 37.42 -21.78
C PRO A 297 5.26 36.17 -22.20
N TRP A 298 5.97 36.23 -23.33
CA TRP A 298 6.83 35.15 -23.83
C TRP A 298 8.10 34.95 -22.98
N LEU A 299 8.64 36.01 -22.38
CA LEU A 299 9.72 35.89 -21.40
C LEU A 299 9.22 35.24 -20.12
N VAL A 300 8.03 35.62 -19.66
CA VAL A 300 7.41 35.01 -18.47
C VAL A 300 7.18 33.52 -18.69
N GLU A 301 6.59 33.14 -19.82
CA GLU A 301 6.42 31.73 -20.20
C GLU A 301 7.76 30.97 -20.20
N THR A 302 8.82 31.56 -20.76
CA THR A 302 10.16 30.97 -20.77
C THR A 302 10.71 30.77 -19.36
N LEU A 303 10.50 31.72 -18.44
CA LEU A 303 10.91 31.58 -17.03
C LEU A 303 10.17 30.45 -16.33
N PHE A 304 8.85 30.29 -16.56
CA PHE A 304 8.08 29.15 -16.04
C PHE A 304 8.59 27.82 -16.62
N PHE A 305 8.90 27.77 -17.90
CA PHE A 305 9.47 26.58 -18.54
C PHE A 305 10.82 26.20 -17.93
N GLU A 306 11.74 27.15 -17.83
CA GLU A 306 13.06 26.95 -17.23
C GLU A 306 12.97 26.62 -15.73
N GLY A 307 11.99 27.18 -15.04
CA GLY A 307 11.70 26.84 -13.66
C GLY A 307 11.25 25.39 -13.48
N ASN A 308 10.37 24.88 -14.35
CA ASN A 308 10.02 23.46 -14.34
C ASN A 308 11.22 22.57 -14.62
N LEU A 309 12.09 22.93 -15.57
CA LEU A 309 13.34 22.20 -15.80
C LEU A 309 14.19 22.11 -14.53
N LEU A 310 14.28 23.18 -13.73
CA LEU A 310 14.99 23.15 -12.44
C LEU A 310 14.32 22.24 -11.42
N ILE A 311 13.00 22.32 -11.27
CA ILE A 311 12.23 21.48 -10.34
C ILE A 311 12.44 19.99 -10.65
N TRP A 312 12.26 19.60 -11.91
CA TRP A 312 12.45 18.22 -12.34
C TRP A 312 13.90 17.77 -12.24
N SER A 313 14.87 18.67 -12.47
CA SER A 313 16.30 18.39 -12.26
C SER A 313 16.64 18.16 -10.79
N PHE A 314 16.07 18.97 -9.90
CA PHE A 314 16.25 18.80 -8.46
C PHE A 314 15.63 17.49 -7.96
N LEU A 315 14.42 17.15 -8.42
CA LEU A 315 13.77 15.90 -8.07
C LEU A 315 14.56 14.69 -8.60
N THR A 316 15.03 14.74 -9.84
CA THR A 316 15.88 13.71 -10.44
C THR A 316 17.17 13.53 -9.64
N LEU A 317 17.83 14.62 -9.25
CA LEU A 317 19.03 14.59 -8.42
C LEU A 317 18.76 13.96 -7.05
N LEU A 318 17.67 14.37 -6.38
CA LEU A 318 17.29 13.86 -5.06
C LEU A 318 17.03 12.35 -5.10
N LEU A 319 16.25 11.86 -6.06
CA LEU A 319 15.95 10.43 -6.20
C LEU A 319 17.21 9.64 -6.57
N THR A 320 18.09 10.21 -7.39
CA THR A 320 19.38 9.59 -7.75
C THR A 320 20.30 9.45 -6.54
N ILE A 321 20.38 10.48 -5.68
CA ILE A 321 21.19 10.45 -4.43
C ILE A 321 20.64 9.40 -3.47
N LYS A 322 19.31 9.27 -3.37
CA LYS A 322 18.66 8.23 -2.55
C LYS A 322 18.78 6.82 -3.15
N GLY A 323 19.33 6.67 -4.35
CA GLY A 323 19.45 5.38 -5.02
C GLY A 323 18.12 4.78 -5.46
N LEU A 324 17.09 5.61 -5.68
CA LEU A 324 15.76 5.16 -6.08
C LEU A 324 15.68 4.98 -7.60
N GLY A 325 15.21 3.82 -8.03
CA GLY A 325 15.12 3.49 -9.45
C GLY A 325 14.06 4.31 -10.18
N SER A 326 13.03 4.79 -9.48
CA SER A 326 11.99 5.69 -9.98
C SER A 326 12.49 7.05 -10.51
N ALA A 327 13.78 7.39 -10.33
CA ALA A 327 14.38 8.62 -10.85
C ALA A 327 14.26 8.80 -12.38
N TYR A 328 13.99 7.73 -13.15
CA TYR A 328 13.74 7.86 -14.59
C TYR A 328 12.49 8.69 -14.92
N MET A 329 11.48 8.71 -14.03
CA MET A 329 10.24 9.45 -14.26
C MET A 329 10.47 10.96 -14.35
N PRO A 330 11.05 11.63 -13.34
CA PRO A 330 11.38 13.05 -13.47
C PRO A 330 12.43 13.32 -14.55
N LEU A 331 13.30 12.36 -14.88
CA LEU A 331 14.26 12.49 -15.98
C LEU A 331 13.56 12.65 -17.34
N LEU A 332 12.49 11.89 -17.61
CA LEU A 332 11.73 12.00 -18.87
C LEU A 332 11.14 13.40 -19.04
N HIS A 333 10.77 14.07 -17.94
CA HIS A 333 10.31 15.46 -17.93
C HIS A 333 11.43 16.47 -18.21
N ILE A 334 12.71 16.08 -18.14
CA ILE A 334 13.84 16.92 -18.56
C ILE A 334 14.16 16.67 -20.03
N LEU A 335 14.27 15.40 -20.43
CA LEU A 335 14.78 14.99 -21.73
C LEU A 335 13.96 15.56 -22.89
N GLY A 336 12.63 15.35 -22.87
CA GLY A 336 11.73 15.80 -23.93
C GLY A 336 11.76 17.33 -24.08
N PRO A 337 11.44 18.10 -23.03
CA PRO A 337 11.48 19.56 -23.07
C PRO A 337 12.85 20.15 -23.44
N LEU A 338 13.95 19.63 -22.89
CA LEU A 338 15.28 20.16 -23.14
C LEU A 338 15.72 19.96 -24.59
N ILE A 339 15.46 18.78 -25.18
CA ILE A 339 15.89 18.43 -26.53
C ILE A 339 14.88 18.93 -27.57
N LEU A 340 13.61 18.52 -27.46
CA LEU A 340 12.61 18.72 -28.52
C LEU A 340 12.13 20.16 -28.63
N ARG A 341 11.93 20.87 -27.51
CA ARG A 341 11.52 22.27 -27.56
C ARG A 341 12.72 23.19 -27.76
N ASP A 342 13.70 23.13 -26.88
CA ASP A 342 14.76 24.16 -26.84
C ASP A 342 15.85 23.98 -27.89
N GLN A 343 16.36 22.76 -28.12
CA GLN A 343 17.44 22.57 -29.10
C GLN A 343 16.90 22.66 -30.53
N THR A 344 15.73 22.07 -30.79
CA THR A 344 15.08 22.16 -32.11
C THR A 344 14.73 23.59 -32.48
N ALA A 345 14.18 24.38 -31.54
CA ALA A 345 13.84 25.78 -31.82
C ALA A 345 15.08 26.64 -32.13
N LYS A 346 16.19 26.39 -31.42
CA LYS A 346 17.48 27.05 -31.71
C LYS A 346 18.04 26.65 -33.06
N PHE A 347 17.99 25.36 -33.39
CA PHE A 347 18.48 24.83 -34.66
C PHE A 347 17.70 25.41 -35.85
N LEU A 348 16.37 25.45 -35.75
CA LEU A 348 15.47 25.98 -36.78
C LEU A 348 15.31 27.51 -36.75
N LYS A 349 15.97 28.22 -35.82
CA LYS A 349 15.90 29.67 -35.64
C LYS A 349 14.46 30.20 -35.55
N VAL A 350 13.61 29.49 -34.83
CA VAL A 350 12.17 29.79 -34.75
C VAL A 350 11.92 31.01 -33.87
N ASN A 351 11.20 32.00 -34.39
CA ASN A 351 10.63 33.06 -33.57
C ASN A 351 9.26 32.63 -33.03
N TRP A 352 9.17 32.42 -31.72
CA TRP A 352 7.94 31.97 -31.07
C TRP A 352 6.76 32.92 -31.27
N LYS A 353 7.01 34.24 -31.32
CA LYS A 353 5.97 35.27 -31.49
C LYS A 353 5.32 35.29 -32.86
N GLU A 354 6.03 34.81 -33.88
CA GLU A 354 5.52 34.81 -35.25
C GLU A 354 4.86 33.48 -35.58
N ASN A 355 5.33 32.38 -34.98
CA ASN A 355 4.90 31.03 -35.29
C ASN A 355 4.25 30.32 -34.09
N HIS A 356 3.16 30.88 -33.56
CA HIS A 356 2.46 30.35 -32.38
C HIS A 356 2.02 28.89 -32.50
N TYR A 357 1.58 28.45 -33.69
CA TYR A 357 1.16 27.06 -33.91
C TYR A 357 2.34 26.09 -33.83
N PHE A 358 3.48 26.47 -34.40
CA PHE A 358 4.69 25.66 -34.36
C PHE A 358 5.28 25.60 -32.94
N PHE A 359 5.22 26.72 -32.19
CA PHE A 359 5.51 26.73 -30.76
C PHE A 359 4.66 25.72 -29.99
N LEU A 360 3.34 25.78 -30.14
CA LEU A 360 2.42 24.91 -29.42
C LEU A 360 2.66 23.44 -29.78
N LEU A 361 2.87 23.14 -31.06
CA LEU A 361 3.20 21.80 -31.54
C LEU A 361 4.47 21.25 -30.88
N LEU A 362 5.57 22.01 -30.93
CA LEU A 362 6.83 21.59 -30.30
C LEU A 362 6.70 21.46 -28.78
N HIS A 363 6.03 22.41 -28.13
CA HIS A 363 5.82 22.38 -26.68
C HIS A 363 5.03 21.14 -26.25
N LEU A 364 3.86 20.90 -26.85
CA LEU A 364 3.01 19.75 -26.52
C LEU A 364 3.68 18.41 -26.86
N THR A 365 4.38 18.34 -28.00
CA THR A 365 5.13 17.12 -28.38
C THR A 365 6.27 16.85 -27.41
N SER A 366 6.93 17.90 -26.90
CA SER A 366 8.04 17.74 -25.95
C SER A 366 7.63 17.17 -24.60
N VAL A 367 6.35 17.32 -24.21
CA VAL A 367 5.82 16.87 -22.91
C VAL A 367 4.88 15.66 -23.01
N SER A 368 4.45 15.26 -24.21
CA SER A 368 3.40 14.25 -24.38
C SER A 368 3.81 12.88 -23.84
N LEU A 369 4.99 12.39 -24.22
CA LEU A 369 5.53 11.11 -23.75
C LEU A 369 5.73 11.09 -22.22
N PRO A 370 6.45 12.04 -21.59
CA PRO A 370 6.60 12.01 -20.13
C PRO A 370 5.25 12.12 -19.40
N MET A 371 4.31 12.94 -19.88
CA MET A 371 2.96 13.03 -19.31
C MET A 371 2.21 11.70 -19.43
N LEU A 372 2.26 11.05 -20.58
CA LEU A 372 1.63 9.74 -20.80
C LEU A 372 2.19 8.69 -19.82
N MET A 373 3.52 8.63 -19.66
CA MET A 373 4.19 7.68 -18.78
C MET A 373 3.82 7.90 -17.31
N ILE A 374 3.80 9.15 -16.84
CA ILE A 374 3.38 9.44 -15.47
C ILE A 374 1.89 9.15 -15.27
N LEU A 375 1.01 9.58 -16.18
CA LEU A 375 -0.43 9.31 -16.06
C LEU A 375 -0.72 7.81 -16.08
N TYR A 376 0.02 7.04 -16.89
CA TYR A 376 -0.03 5.59 -16.89
C TYR A 376 0.37 5.00 -15.53
N SER A 377 1.43 5.52 -14.91
CA SER A 377 1.87 5.08 -13.58
C SER A 377 0.90 5.47 -12.46
N ILE A 378 0.32 6.68 -12.53
CA ILE A 378 -0.73 7.12 -11.61
C ILE A 378 -1.97 6.24 -11.76
N HIS A 379 -2.34 5.86 -12.99
CA HIS A 379 -3.43 4.93 -13.23
C HIS A 379 -3.17 3.58 -12.57
N CYS A 380 -1.99 2.98 -12.76
CA CYS A 380 -1.59 1.74 -12.09
C CYS A 380 -1.64 1.86 -10.56
N MET A 381 -1.17 2.99 -10.02
CA MET A 381 -1.22 3.28 -8.59
C MET A 381 -2.66 3.38 -8.08
N LEU A 382 -3.55 4.08 -8.80
CA LEU A 382 -4.97 4.20 -8.44
C LEU A 382 -5.70 2.86 -8.53
N LEU A 383 -5.36 1.99 -9.50
CA LEU A 383 -5.92 0.64 -9.59
C LEU A 383 -5.63 -0.19 -8.32
N LEU A 384 -4.42 -0.06 -7.76
CA LEU A 384 -4.01 -0.74 -6.54
C LEU A 384 -4.61 -0.08 -5.28
N PHE A 385 -4.46 1.24 -5.14
CA PHE A 385 -4.78 1.92 -3.88
C PHE A 385 -6.28 2.18 -3.67
N ILE A 386 -7.08 2.35 -4.73
CA ILE A 386 -8.53 2.60 -4.55
C ILE A 386 -9.18 1.44 -3.75
N PRO A 387 -9.01 0.16 -4.12
CA PRO A 387 -9.52 -0.95 -3.31
C PRO A 387 -8.87 -1.06 -1.93
N ILE A 388 -7.56 -0.80 -1.79
CA ILE A 388 -6.86 -0.84 -0.49
C ILE A 388 -7.43 0.19 0.48
N MET A 389 -7.78 1.39 0.01
CA MET A 389 -8.37 2.43 0.83
C MET A 389 -9.76 2.06 1.37
N GLY A 390 -10.46 1.08 0.78
CA GLY A 390 -11.68 0.50 1.35
C GLY A 390 -11.45 -0.55 2.43
N ARG A 391 -10.19 -0.80 2.81
CA ARG A 391 -9.79 -1.81 3.81
C ARG A 391 -8.55 -1.40 4.62
N SER A 392 -8.22 -0.12 4.64
CA SER A 392 -7.07 0.44 5.37
C SER A 392 -7.39 0.76 6.84
N GLY A 393 -8.46 0.18 7.39
CA GLY A 393 -8.89 0.38 8.77
C GLY A 393 -9.50 1.76 9.04
N THR A 394 -9.55 2.11 10.32
CA THR A 394 -10.30 3.27 10.84
C THR A 394 -9.46 4.52 11.07
N GLU A 395 -8.13 4.40 10.96
CA GLU A 395 -7.19 5.49 11.27
C GLU A 395 -6.71 6.24 10.03
N VAL A 396 -6.63 5.55 8.88
CA VAL A 396 -6.25 6.18 7.62
C VAL A 396 -7.49 6.72 6.93
N ASN A 397 -7.49 8.03 6.68
CA ASN A 397 -8.58 8.68 5.97
C ASN A 397 -8.40 8.50 4.44
N PRO A 398 -9.31 7.77 3.77
CA PRO A 398 -9.16 7.43 2.36
C PRO A 398 -9.35 8.64 1.45
N ASP A 399 -10.27 9.56 1.77
CA ASP A 399 -10.51 10.77 0.98
C ASP A 399 -9.34 11.76 1.04
N ILE A 400 -8.68 11.88 2.20
CA ILE A 400 -7.46 12.71 2.32
C ILE A 400 -6.33 12.11 1.48
N PHE A 401 -6.14 10.78 1.52
CA PHE A 401 -5.12 10.10 0.73
C PHE A 401 -5.36 10.30 -0.79
N ILE A 402 -6.58 10.03 -1.27
CA ILE A 402 -6.92 10.20 -2.69
C ILE A 402 -6.90 11.67 -3.12
N ALA A 403 -7.29 12.61 -2.26
CA ALA A 403 -7.13 14.04 -2.53
C ALA A 403 -5.65 14.42 -2.68
N GLY A 404 -4.76 13.87 -1.86
CA GLY A 404 -3.31 14.08 -1.97
C GLY A 404 -2.74 13.54 -3.29
N VAL A 405 -3.11 12.32 -3.67
CA VAL A 405 -2.74 11.72 -4.98
C VAL A 405 -3.28 12.57 -6.14
N SER A 406 -4.52 13.04 -6.04
CA SER A 406 -5.16 13.88 -7.05
C SER A 406 -4.48 15.25 -7.16
N ALA A 407 -4.12 15.88 -6.04
CA ALA A 407 -3.37 17.13 -6.01
C ALA A 407 -2.00 16.98 -6.68
N PHE A 408 -1.28 15.90 -6.39
CA PHE A 408 -0.01 15.58 -7.05
C PHE A 408 -0.19 15.39 -8.56
N THR A 409 -1.26 14.69 -8.98
CA THR A 409 -1.62 14.53 -10.40
C THR A 409 -1.84 15.88 -11.08
N VAL A 410 -2.58 16.80 -10.45
CA VAL A 410 -2.81 18.16 -10.96
C VAL A 410 -1.51 18.94 -11.06
N ILE A 411 -0.61 18.85 -10.07
CA ILE A 411 0.70 19.52 -10.09
C ILE A 411 1.53 19.08 -11.30
N ILE A 412 1.54 17.78 -11.60
CA ILE A 412 2.26 17.24 -12.74
C ILE A 412 1.64 17.73 -14.06
N ILE A 413 0.33 17.57 -14.23
CA ILE A 413 -0.37 18.00 -15.44
C ILE A 413 -0.15 19.49 -15.69
N THR A 414 -0.18 20.31 -14.64
CA THR A 414 -0.01 21.76 -14.74
C THR A 414 1.45 22.19 -14.89
N SER A 415 2.44 21.38 -14.52
CA SER A 415 3.87 21.71 -14.52
C SER A 415 4.31 22.52 -15.75
N TYR A 416 4.39 21.90 -16.93
CA TYR A 416 4.80 22.60 -18.16
C TYR A 416 3.68 23.41 -18.82
N MET A 417 2.44 23.28 -18.35
CA MET A 417 1.27 23.93 -18.97
C MET A 417 0.98 25.30 -18.35
N ILE A 418 1.37 25.53 -17.09
CA ILE A 418 0.95 26.73 -16.35
C ILE A 418 1.52 28.03 -16.93
N GLY A 419 2.72 27.97 -17.54
CA GLY A 419 3.31 29.11 -18.24
C GLY A 419 2.48 29.59 -19.44
N LEU A 420 1.68 28.71 -20.04
CA LEU A 420 0.83 29.04 -21.19
C LEU A 420 -0.29 30.01 -20.81
N VAL A 421 -0.65 30.14 -19.53
CA VAL A 421 -1.66 31.09 -19.04
C VAL A 421 -1.29 32.52 -19.42
N TYR A 422 0.00 32.87 -19.39
CA TYR A 422 0.48 34.24 -19.63
C TYR A 422 0.39 34.66 -21.10
N ILE A 423 0.54 33.71 -22.03
CA ILE A 423 0.45 33.96 -23.48
C ILE A 423 -0.96 33.70 -24.05
N SER A 424 -1.84 33.07 -23.26
CA SER A 424 -3.21 32.76 -23.67
C SER A 424 -4.16 33.95 -23.49
N LYS A 425 -5.14 34.04 -24.38
CA LYS A 425 -6.26 34.99 -24.27
C LYS A 425 -7.49 34.25 -23.73
N ASN A 426 -8.29 34.91 -22.89
CA ASN A 426 -9.60 34.43 -22.42
C ASN A 426 -9.61 33.18 -21.52
N ILE A 427 -8.54 32.91 -20.76
CA ILE A 427 -8.50 31.78 -19.80
C ILE A 427 -9.67 31.79 -18.80
N GLY A 428 -10.16 32.98 -18.43
CA GLY A 428 -11.30 33.15 -17.54
C GLY A 428 -12.62 32.52 -18.04
N ARG A 429 -12.84 32.43 -19.36
CA ARG A 429 -14.03 31.75 -19.92
C ARG A 429 -13.95 30.25 -19.68
N PHE A 430 -12.78 29.67 -19.89
CA PHE A 430 -12.52 28.25 -19.65
C PHE A 430 -12.64 27.90 -18.16
N ILE A 431 -12.09 28.74 -17.26
CA ILE A 431 -12.24 28.57 -15.81
C ILE A 431 -13.71 28.57 -15.40
N LYS A 432 -14.53 29.52 -15.89
CA LYS A 432 -15.97 29.56 -15.60
C LYS A 432 -16.71 28.31 -16.09
N TRP A 433 -16.36 27.81 -17.28
CA TRP A 433 -16.94 26.57 -17.80
C TRP A 433 -16.56 25.36 -16.94
N LEU A 434 -15.30 25.24 -16.53
CA LEU A 434 -14.86 24.18 -15.61
C LEU A 434 -15.58 24.24 -14.26
N ILE A 435 -15.75 25.44 -13.69
CA ILE A 435 -16.52 25.64 -12.45
C ILE A 435 -17.96 25.18 -12.64
N PHE A 436 -18.61 25.54 -13.76
CA PHE A 436 -19.97 25.11 -14.06
C PHE A 436 -20.08 23.58 -14.12
N VAL A 437 -19.20 22.92 -14.89
CA VAL A 437 -19.19 21.44 -14.98
C VAL A 437 -18.94 20.80 -13.62
N MET A 438 -17.97 21.32 -12.85
CA MET A 438 -17.64 20.83 -11.51
C MET A 438 -18.85 20.94 -10.55
N VAL A 439 -19.54 22.07 -10.53
CA VAL A 439 -20.68 22.30 -9.64
C VAL A 439 -21.85 21.38 -10.00
N ILE A 440 -22.18 21.27 -11.29
CA ILE A 440 -23.27 20.39 -11.76
C ILE A 440 -22.97 18.93 -11.41
N TRP A 441 -21.75 18.46 -11.65
CA TRP A 441 -21.39 17.08 -11.33
C TRP A 441 -21.40 16.82 -9.81
N ASN A 442 -20.86 17.73 -9.00
CA ASN A 442 -20.95 17.58 -7.54
C ASN A 442 -22.40 17.57 -7.05
N ALA A 443 -23.31 18.35 -7.67
CA ALA A 443 -24.73 18.27 -7.35
C ALA A 443 -25.29 16.86 -7.65
N VAL A 444 -24.93 16.26 -8.79
CA VAL A 444 -25.31 14.87 -9.11
C VAL A 444 -24.78 13.89 -8.06
N ILE A 445 -23.52 14.01 -7.63
CA ILE A 445 -22.94 13.15 -6.59
C ILE A 445 -23.73 13.28 -5.28
N ILE A 446 -24.06 14.51 -4.86
CA ILE A 446 -24.71 14.77 -3.57
C ILE A 446 -26.16 14.26 -3.54
N PHE A 447 -26.90 14.51 -4.62
CA PHE A 447 -28.36 14.28 -4.67
C PHE A 447 -28.77 12.96 -5.31
N THR A 448 -27.84 12.13 -5.77
CA THR A 448 -28.15 10.82 -6.39
C THR A 448 -27.34 9.68 -5.77
N SER A 449 -27.59 8.44 -6.21
CA SER A 449 -26.80 7.26 -5.81
C SER A 449 -25.35 7.30 -6.29
N GLN A 450 -24.98 8.23 -7.18
CA GLN A 450 -23.58 8.39 -7.63
C GLN A 450 -22.62 8.76 -6.50
N GLY A 451 -23.12 9.32 -5.39
CA GLY A 451 -22.33 9.58 -4.19
C GLY A 451 -22.23 8.42 -3.22
N PHE A 452 -22.90 7.28 -3.48
CA PHE A 452 -22.79 6.10 -2.62
C PHE A 452 -21.53 5.30 -2.98
N PRO A 453 -20.68 4.94 -1.99
CA PRO A 453 -19.36 4.38 -2.28
C PRO A 453 -19.38 2.90 -2.70
N PHE A 454 -20.37 2.10 -2.30
CA PHE A 454 -20.36 0.64 -2.45
C PHE A 454 -21.32 0.12 -3.53
N SER A 455 -21.09 -1.10 -4.02
CA SER A 455 -21.98 -1.76 -4.98
C SER A 455 -22.07 -3.27 -4.77
N GLY A 456 -23.30 -3.78 -4.76
CA GLY A 456 -23.63 -5.22 -4.78
C GLY A 456 -23.82 -5.79 -6.18
N ASN A 457 -23.46 -5.04 -7.23
CA ASN A 457 -23.57 -5.52 -8.60
C ASN A 457 -22.67 -6.75 -8.80
N ARG A 458 -23.28 -7.89 -9.18
CA ARG A 458 -22.59 -9.17 -9.40
C ARG A 458 -21.60 -9.15 -10.56
N ASP A 459 -21.70 -8.21 -11.49
CA ASP A 459 -20.75 -8.09 -12.61
C ASP A 459 -19.52 -7.25 -12.22
N SER A 460 -19.67 -6.36 -11.24
CA SER A 460 -18.63 -5.42 -10.83
C SER A 460 -18.75 -5.05 -9.34
N PRO A 461 -18.55 -6.01 -8.42
CA PRO A 461 -18.78 -5.79 -7.00
C PRO A 461 -17.70 -4.88 -6.40
N SER A 462 -18.13 -3.97 -5.54
CA SER A 462 -17.27 -3.08 -4.75
C SER A 462 -17.81 -3.01 -3.32
N PRO A 463 -17.75 -4.14 -2.59
CA PRO A 463 -18.52 -4.29 -1.37
C PRO A 463 -17.88 -3.56 -0.18
N GLN A 464 -18.72 -3.15 0.76
CA GLN A 464 -18.25 -2.83 2.11
C GLN A 464 -17.84 -4.11 2.84
N ARG A 465 -16.73 -4.11 3.57
CA ARG A 465 -16.25 -5.29 4.32
C ARG A 465 -16.74 -5.23 5.77
N VAL A 466 -17.47 -6.25 6.18
CA VAL A 466 -17.98 -6.40 7.54
C VAL A 466 -17.25 -7.55 8.21
N LEU A 467 -16.48 -7.26 9.25
CA LEU A 467 -15.86 -8.28 10.10
C LEU A 467 -16.72 -8.44 11.35
N SER A 468 -17.17 -9.67 11.62
CA SER A 468 -18.02 -9.95 12.77
C SER A 468 -17.67 -11.28 13.43
N LEU A 469 -17.44 -11.25 14.73
CA LEU A 469 -17.11 -12.42 15.51
C LEU A 469 -18.13 -12.61 16.62
N HIS A 470 -18.64 -13.83 16.79
CA HIS A 470 -19.35 -14.17 18.02
C HIS A 470 -18.33 -14.59 19.07
N ILE A 471 -18.16 -13.77 20.09
CA ILE A 471 -17.12 -13.92 21.10
C ILE A 471 -17.70 -14.26 22.46
N HIS A 472 -17.00 -15.13 23.20
CA HIS A 472 -17.27 -15.42 24.61
C HIS A 472 -16.03 -15.15 25.44
N ARG A 473 -16.13 -14.23 26.40
CA ARG A 473 -15.00 -13.68 27.13
C ARG A 473 -15.07 -14.00 28.61
N LYS A 474 -13.97 -14.48 29.21
CA LYS A 474 -13.82 -14.64 30.66
C LYS A 474 -12.60 -13.92 31.18
N PHE A 475 -12.78 -13.22 32.29
CA PHE A 475 -11.75 -12.42 32.93
C PHE A 475 -11.49 -12.98 34.33
N TYR A 476 -10.32 -13.59 34.51
CA TYR A 476 -9.92 -14.26 35.73
C TYR A 476 -9.03 -13.38 36.62
N ASN A 477 -9.19 -13.50 37.93
CA ASN A 477 -8.25 -12.94 38.91
C ASN A 477 -7.06 -13.88 39.16
N LYS A 478 -6.14 -13.46 40.03
CA LYS A 478 -4.99 -14.26 40.50
C LYS A 478 -5.39 -15.64 41.05
N ASP A 479 -6.51 -15.69 41.78
CA ASP A 479 -7.03 -16.94 42.36
C ASP A 479 -7.83 -17.80 41.36
N LYS A 480 -7.75 -17.49 40.05
CA LYS A 480 -8.53 -18.12 38.97
C LYS A 480 -10.06 -18.00 39.14
N THR A 481 -10.52 -17.04 39.93
CA THR A 481 -11.95 -16.70 40.06
C THR A 481 -12.39 -15.79 38.92
N ILE A 482 -13.58 -16.00 38.37
CA ILE A 482 -14.14 -15.19 37.29
C ILE A 482 -14.63 -13.86 37.88
N ILE A 483 -14.01 -12.76 37.46
CA ILE A 483 -14.44 -11.40 37.83
C ILE A 483 -15.54 -10.93 36.88
N ARG A 484 -15.43 -11.31 35.60
CA ARG A 484 -16.37 -10.92 34.56
C ARG A 484 -16.48 -11.99 33.49
N GLU A 485 -17.68 -12.18 32.99
CA GLU A 485 -17.99 -13.06 31.87
C GLU A 485 -19.07 -12.41 31.01
N ASP A 486 -18.88 -12.45 29.70
CA ASP A 486 -19.85 -11.94 28.74
C ASP A 486 -19.73 -12.64 27.39
N SER A 487 -20.85 -12.67 26.65
CA SER A 487 -20.93 -13.23 25.29
C SER A 487 -21.66 -12.24 24.39
N GLY A 488 -21.21 -12.16 23.13
CA GLY A 488 -21.75 -11.18 22.20
C GLY A 488 -21.12 -11.18 20.82
N ILE A 489 -21.76 -10.49 19.89
CA ILE A 489 -21.23 -10.25 18.55
C ILE A 489 -20.37 -8.99 18.62
N TRP A 490 -19.07 -9.17 18.38
CA TRP A 490 -18.09 -8.12 18.23
C TRP A 490 -17.83 -7.85 16.75
N MET A 491 -17.91 -6.59 16.35
CA MET A 491 -17.75 -6.16 14.97
C MET A 491 -16.64 -5.10 14.89
N PRO A 492 -15.37 -5.50 14.67
CA PRO A 492 -14.29 -4.56 14.39
C PRO A 492 -14.50 -3.88 13.03
N SER A 493 -14.33 -2.56 12.98
CA SER A 493 -14.56 -1.76 11.77
C SER A 493 -13.36 -1.88 10.83
N PHE A 494 -13.57 -2.39 9.60
CA PHE A 494 -12.50 -2.67 8.63
C PHE A 494 -12.18 -1.49 7.69
N ASP A 495 -13.05 -0.49 7.66
CA ASP A 495 -12.94 0.71 6.83
C ASP A 495 -13.23 2.00 7.63
N TYR A 496 -12.97 3.15 7.00
CA TYR A 496 -13.08 4.47 7.62
C TYR A 496 -14.52 4.90 7.90
N THR A 497 -15.50 4.43 7.11
CA THR A 497 -16.93 4.76 7.32
C THR A 497 -17.57 3.90 8.41
N GLN A 498 -16.83 2.89 8.91
CA GLN A 498 -17.26 1.97 9.96
C GLN A 498 -18.59 1.33 9.55
N TYR A 499 -19.59 1.34 10.43
CA TYR A 499 -20.89 0.75 10.16
C TYR A 499 -21.97 1.80 9.89
N HIS A 500 -21.61 3.07 9.61
CA HIS A 500 -22.58 4.16 9.51
C HIS A 500 -23.65 3.89 8.43
N ASP A 501 -23.24 3.39 7.26
CA ASP A 501 -24.14 3.12 6.13
C ASP A 501 -25.11 1.95 6.38
N ILE A 502 -24.72 0.99 7.24
CA ILE A 502 -25.52 -0.20 7.57
C ILE A 502 -26.37 0.01 8.84
N THR A 503 -25.91 0.85 9.77
CA THR A 503 -26.54 1.01 11.10
C THR A 503 -28.00 1.44 10.99
N ALA A 504 -28.36 2.28 10.02
CA ALA A 504 -29.73 2.76 9.87
C ALA A 504 -30.74 1.65 9.51
N SER A 505 -30.31 0.60 8.81
CA SER A 505 -31.17 -0.50 8.36
C SER A 505 -31.03 -1.79 9.18
N ASN A 506 -30.04 -1.88 10.09
CA ASN A 506 -29.72 -3.10 10.83
C ASN A 506 -29.97 -2.96 12.35
N PRO A 507 -31.01 -3.61 12.90
CA PRO A 507 -31.37 -3.50 14.33
C PRO A 507 -30.23 -3.93 15.28
N THR A 508 -29.46 -4.94 14.91
CA THR A 508 -28.33 -5.45 15.72
C THR A 508 -27.25 -4.38 15.88
N LEU A 509 -26.92 -3.65 14.81
CA LEU A 509 -25.97 -2.53 14.85
C LEU A 509 -26.52 -1.31 15.59
N GLN A 510 -27.83 -1.07 15.56
CA GLN A 510 -28.48 0.01 16.34
C GLN A 510 -28.40 -0.25 17.83
N ALA A 511 -28.55 -1.51 18.25
CA ALA A 511 -28.43 -1.94 19.65
C ALA A 511 -26.98 -2.07 20.13
N ALA A 512 -26.01 -2.09 19.22
CA ALA A 512 -24.60 -2.30 19.54
C ALA A 512 -23.96 -1.05 20.17
N GLY A 513 -23.25 -1.25 21.28
CA GLY A 513 -22.40 -0.25 21.91
C GLY A 513 -21.01 -0.21 21.28
N TYR A 514 -20.18 0.76 21.69
CA TYR A 514 -18.75 0.76 21.40
C TYR A 514 -17.99 -0.07 22.44
N VAL A 515 -16.91 -0.75 22.02
CA VAL A 515 -16.02 -1.48 22.94
C VAL A 515 -15.20 -0.50 23.79
N THR A 516 -15.05 -0.81 25.08
CA THR A 516 -14.14 -0.10 25.99
C THR A 516 -12.82 -0.89 26.14
N CYS A 517 -11.67 -0.20 26.22
CA CYS A 517 -10.34 -0.82 26.28
C CYS A 517 -9.80 -1.02 27.71
N ASP A 518 -10.63 -0.86 28.74
CA ASP A 518 -10.31 -1.04 30.16
C ASP A 518 -10.36 -2.50 30.63
N GLN A 519 -10.61 -3.43 29.70
CA GLN A 519 -11.18 -4.73 30.02
C GLN A 519 -10.13 -5.84 30.23
N GLY A 520 -8.90 -5.69 29.74
CA GLY A 520 -7.86 -6.70 29.81
C GLY A 520 -6.74 -6.43 28.80
N PRO A 521 -5.74 -7.32 28.68
CA PRO A 521 -4.71 -7.22 27.65
C PRO A 521 -5.33 -7.02 26.25
N TYR A 522 -4.74 -6.13 25.45
CA TYR A 522 -5.18 -5.92 24.06
C TYR A 522 -6.68 -5.56 23.94
N CYS A 523 -7.15 -4.70 24.86
CA CYS A 523 -8.54 -4.24 25.00
C CYS A 523 -9.59 -5.32 25.33
N GLY A 524 -9.19 -6.55 25.68
CA GLY A 524 -10.16 -7.59 26.02
C GLY A 524 -10.97 -8.11 24.84
N VAL A 525 -10.39 -8.13 23.64
CA VAL A 525 -11.03 -8.62 22.40
C VAL A 525 -10.09 -9.56 21.62
N PRO A 526 -10.62 -10.62 20.98
CA PRO A 526 -9.81 -11.65 20.33
C PRO A 526 -9.42 -11.24 18.91
N PHE A 527 -8.41 -10.38 18.76
CA PHE A 527 -7.79 -10.14 17.46
C PHE A 527 -6.96 -11.35 17.02
N LEU A 528 -7.05 -11.70 15.72
CA LEU A 528 -6.26 -12.79 15.13
C LEU A 528 -4.79 -12.38 14.87
N ILE A 529 -4.58 -11.11 14.52
CA ILE A 529 -3.27 -10.53 14.18
C ILE A 529 -3.07 -9.17 14.88
N PRO A 530 -1.82 -8.71 15.07
CA PRO A 530 -1.53 -7.53 15.89
C PRO A 530 -1.80 -6.18 15.17
N VAL A 531 -3.07 -5.89 14.86
CA VAL A 531 -3.48 -4.75 14.02
C VAL A 531 -4.24 -3.64 14.77
N LEU A 532 -4.09 -3.52 16.09
CA LEU A 532 -4.88 -2.57 16.89
C LEU A 532 -4.63 -1.10 16.51
N LYS A 533 -3.45 -0.79 15.97
CA LYS A 533 -3.13 0.54 15.42
C LYS A 533 -3.89 0.86 14.14
N LEU A 534 -4.30 -0.16 13.39
CA LEU A 534 -5.05 -0.02 12.14
C LEU A 534 -6.57 -0.11 12.40
N LEU A 535 -6.97 -1.06 13.25
CA LEU A 535 -8.35 -1.36 13.63
C LEU A 535 -8.54 -1.05 15.11
N HIS A 536 -8.73 0.23 15.42
CA HIS A 536 -8.80 0.66 16.82
C HIS A 536 -10.01 0.06 17.53
N ALA A 537 -9.80 -0.71 18.62
CA ALA A 537 -10.89 -1.42 19.30
C ALA A 537 -12.01 -0.48 19.79
N LYS A 538 -11.69 0.73 20.28
CA LYS A 538 -12.71 1.73 20.65
C LYS A 538 -13.64 2.18 19.51
N LYS A 539 -13.28 1.92 18.24
CA LYS A 539 -14.12 2.19 17.05
C LYS A 539 -14.85 0.93 16.55
N SER A 540 -14.76 -0.19 17.29
CA SER A 540 -15.52 -1.40 17.04
C SER A 540 -16.86 -1.40 17.77
N ARG A 541 -17.82 -2.18 17.25
CA ARG A 541 -19.16 -2.37 17.82
C ARG A 541 -19.22 -3.66 18.62
N TYR A 542 -20.04 -3.69 19.67
CA TYR A 542 -20.32 -4.89 20.45
C TYR A 542 -21.79 -4.92 20.87
N VAL A 543 -22.44 -6.06 20.66
CA VAL A 543 -23.81 -6.32 21.08
C VAL A 543 -23.86 -7.64 21.83
N LYS A 544 -24.60 -7.69 22.95
CA LYS A 544 -24.77 -8.92 23.71
C LYS A 544 -25.55 -9.95 22.89
N ALA A 545 -25.13 -11.21 22.99
CA ALA A 545 -25.74 -12.36 22.32
C ALA A 545 -25.72 -13.58 23.26
N GLY A 546 -26.28 -14.70 22.83
CA GLY A 546 -26.30 -15.93 23.60
C GLY A 546 -24.92 -16.42 24.03
N THR A 547 -24.85 -17.14 25.14
CA THR A 547 -23.59 -17.73 25.61
C THR A 547 -23.15 -18.88 24.71
N LEU A 548 -21.87 -18.89 24.36
CA LEU A 548 -21.26 -19.92 23.53
C LEU A 548 -20.60 -21.02 24.36
N GLU A 549 -20.91 -22.28 24.04
CA GLU A 549 -20.13 -23.42 24.52
C GLU A 549 -19.09 -23.83 23.47
N LEU A 550 -17.97 -23.11 23.49
CA LEU A 550 -16.81 -23.44 22.67
C LEU A 550 -15.72 -24.08 23.53
N PRO A 551 -14.89 -24.98 22.97
CA PRO A 551 -13.64 -25.35 23.61
C PRO A 551 -12.85 -24.08 23.94
N ARG A 552 -12.11 -24.08 25.04
CA ARG A 552 -11.38 -22.90 25.51
C ARG A 552 -9.91 -23.17 25.54
N VAL A 553 -9.13 -22.11 25.45
CA VAL A 553 -7.68 -22.20 25.62
C VAL A 553 -7.43 -22.36 27.12
N THR A 554 -6.88 -23.49 27.53
CA THR A 554 -6.48 -23.72 28.90
C THR A 554 -5.02 -23.34 29.05
N ALA A 555 -4.71 -22.49 30.04
CA ALA A 555 -3.36 -22.05 30.34
C ALA A 555 -3.04 -22.33 31.81
N GLU A 556 -1.97 -23.10 32.05
CA GLU A 556 -1.55 -23.53 33.37
C GLU A 556 -0.12 -23.10 33.64
N LEU A 557 0.10 -22.42 34.77
CA LEU A 557 1.44 -22.17 35.31
C LEU A 557 1.92 -23.45 35.99
N VAL A 558 2.88 -24.12 35.37
CA VAL A 558 3.42 -25.42 35.80
C VAL A 558 4.47 -25.25 36.90
N LYS A 559 5.35 -24.27 36.74
CA LYS A 559 6.48 -24.04 37.67
C LYS A 559 6.92 -22.58 37.62
N THR A 560 7.36 -22.07 38.77
CA THR A 560 8.13 -20.83 38.86
C THR A 560 9.53 -21.14 39.39
N GLU A 561 10.55 -20.54 38.79
CA GLU A 561 11.95 -20.72 39.16
C GLU A 561 12.61 -19.36 39.39
N LYS A 562 13.10 -19.11 40.59
CA LYS A 562 13.82 -17.88 40.93
C LYS A 562 15.22 -17.93 40.29
N LEU A 563 15.55 -16.95 39.46
CA LEU A 563 16.85 -16.83 38.80
C LEU A 563 17.79 -15.87 39.54
N SER A 564 17.23 -14.80 40.11
CA SER A 564 17.90 -13.83 40.98
C SER A 564 16.88 -13.17 41.91
N ASP A 565 17.28 -12.23 42.77
CA ASP A 565 16.34 -11.53 43.66
C ASP A 565 15.24 -10.77 42.93
N ASP A 566 15.56 -10.21 41.77
CA ASP A 566 14.64 -9.41 40.96
C ASP A 566 14.16 -10.13 39.70
N THR A 567 14.54 -11.40 39.48
CA THR A 567 14.22 -12.14 38.25
C THR A 567 13.71 -13.56 38.51
N ALA A 568 12.59 -13.90 37.87
CA ALA A 568 12.02 -15.24 37.91
C ALA A 568 11.63 -15.74 36.50
N ARG A 569 11.68 -17.06 36.33
CA ARG A 569 11.22 -17.79 35.15
C ARG A 569 9.91 -18.48 35.45
N PHE A 570 8.92 -18.27 34.59
CA PHE A 570 7.59 -18.86 34.67
C PHE A 570 7.41 -19.86 33.54
N PHE A 571 7.00 -21.08 33.86
CA PHE A 571 6.75 -22.16 32.89
C PHE A 571 5.25 -22.34 32.70
N PHE A 572 4.79 -22.19 31.45
CA PHE A 572 3.40 -22.33 31.08
C PHE A 572 3.19 -23.54 30.19
N GLN A 573 2.05 -24.20 30.38
CA GLN A 573 1.50 -25.20 29.49
C GLN A 573 0.15 -24.72 28.99
N VAL A 574 -0.02 -24.74 27.66
CA VAL A 574 -1.25 -24.23 27.02
C VAL A 574 -1.82 -25.28 26.08
N GLU A 575 -3.14 -25.51 26.16
CA GLU A 575 -3.88 -26.35 25.22
C GLU A 575 -5.03 -25.54 24.62
N GLY A 576 -5.29 -25.67 23.33
CA GLY A 576 -6.31 -24.89 22.63
C GLY A 576 -6.65 -25.44 21.25
N PRO A 577 -7.46 -24.70 20.46
CA PRO A 577 -7.70 -25.02 19.06
C PRO A 577 -6.44 -24.79 18.21
N ASP A 578 -6.54 -25.15 16.93
CA ASP A 578 -5.50 -25.00 15.92
C ASP A 578 -5.14 -23.56 15.60
N HIS A 579 -6.00 -22.58 15.91
CA HIS A 579 -5.67 -21.15 15.86
C HIS A 579 -5.83 -20.51 17.24
N THR A 580 -4.71 -20.20 17.88
CA THR A 580 -4.66 -19.58 19.20
C THR A 580 -3.82 -18.31 19.17
N THR A 581 -4.30 -17.22 19.76
CA THR A 581 -3.49 -16.02 20.01
C THR A 581 -3.20 -15.87 21.50
N MET A 582 -2.03 -15.34 21.80
CA MET A 582 -1.61 -15.01 23.16
C MET A 582 -1.11 -13.57 23.22
N CYS A 583 -1.69 -12.79 24.15
CA CYS A 583 -1.24 -11.45 24.48
C CYS A 583 -0.57 -11.47 25.84
N VAL A 584 0.62 -10.87 25.92
CA VAL A 584 1.43 -10.77 27.13
C VAL A 584 1.57 -9.31 27.50
N ARG A 585 0.84 -8.84 28.52
CA ARG A 585 0.92 -7.46 29.00
C ARG A 585 1.78 -7.38 30.25
N THR A 586 2.85 -6.59 30.20
CA THR A 586 3.72 -6.31 31.34
C THR A 586 3.33 -5.00 32.02
N TYR A 587 3.41 -4.97 33.36
CA TYR A 587 3.25 -3.73 34.12
C TYR A 587 4.46 -2.79 33.92
N PRO A 588 4.34 -1.46 34.12
CA PRO A 588 5.38 -0.49 33.79
C PRO A 588 6.77 -0.73 34.42
N ASP A 589 6.81 -1.40 35.57
CA ASP A 589 8.00 -1.73 36.35
C ASP A 589 8.45 -3.19 36.19
N VAL A 590 7.81 -3.94 35.29
CA VAL A 590 8.15 -5.31 34.92
C VAL A 590 8.74 -5.32 33.52
N ARG A 591 9.87 -5.99 33.33
CA ARG A 591 10.53 -6.13 32.03
C ARG A 591 10.59 -7.59 31.62
N LEU A 592 10.14 -7.85 30.39
CA LEU A 592 10.35 -9.14 29.74
C LEU A 592 11.81 -9.22 29.27
N LEU A 593 12.59 -10.15 29.83
CA LEU A 593 13.99 -10.34 29.47
C LEU A 593 14.16 -11.35 28.34
N ARG A 594 13.42 -12.45 28.42
CA ARG A 594 13.51 -13.59 27.50
C ARG A 594 12.24 -14.41 27.55
N TRP A 595 11.97 -15.14 26.48
CA TRP A 595 11.04 -16.25 26.49
C TRP A 595 11.57 -17.41 25.63
N SER A 596 10.95 -18.59 25.70
CA SER A 596 11.38 -19.75 24.91
C SER A 596 10.75 -19.83 23.51
N LEU A 597 9.81 -18.93 23.19
CA LEU A 597 9.06 -18.95 21.92
C LEU A 597 9.88 -18.52 20.70
N SER A 598 10.92 -17.71 20.92
CA SER A 598 11.85 -17.29 19.88
C SER A 598 13.26 -17.12 20.43
N PRO A 599 14.31 -17.25 19.58
CA PRO A 599 15.70 -17.07 20.03
C PRO A 599 15.99 -15.66 20.53
N ASN A 600 15.40 -14.66 19.86
CA ASN A 600 15.52 -13.24 20.19
C ASN A 600 14.21 -12.74 20.79
N LEU A 601 14.28 -11.76 21.68
CA LEU A 601 13.11 -11.07 22.21
C LEU A 601 12.42 -10.29 21.08
N PRO A 602 11.10 -10.48 20.84
CA PRO A 602 10.40 -9.67 19.85
C PRO A 602 10.25 -8.23 20.33
N SER A 603 10.07 -7.31 19.39
CA SER A 603 9.60 -5.97 19.72
C SER A 603 8.17 -6.01 20.26
N PRO A 604 7.81 -5.17 21.25
CA PRO A 604 6.42 -4.97 21.64
C PRO A 604 5.56 -4.56 20.45
N VAL A 605 4.27 -4.88 20.50
CA VAL A 605 3.31 -4.47 19.48
C VAL A 605 3.18 -2.95 19.48
N ASN A 606 3.08 -2.35 18.29
CA ASN A 606 2.80 -0.94 18.15
C ASN A 606 1.32 -0.68 18.49
N LEU A 607 1.05 -0.18 19.68
CA LEU A 607 -0.30 0.14 20.15
C LEU A 607 -0.68 1.60 19.79
N PRO A 608 -1.99 1.91 19.75
CA PRO A 608 -2.47 3.29 19.76
C PRO A 608 -1.88 4.14 20.90
N ASP A 609 -1.65 5.43 20.65
CA ASP A 609 -0.97 6.35 21.58
C ASP A 609 -1.73 6.55 22.91
N ASP A 610 -3.04 6.28 22.92
CA ASP A 610 -3.89 6.34 24.12
C ASP A 610 -3.82 5.07 24.99
N LEU A 611 -3.14 4.02 24.52
CA LEU A 611 -2.86 2.79 25.28
C LEU A 611 -1.41 2.79 25.75
N ASN A 612 -1.19 3.26 26.98
CA ASN A 612 0.14 3.28 27.59
C ASN A 612 0.47 1.94 28.28
N GLU A 613 0.53 0.85 27.51
CA GLU A 613 0.90 -0.49 27.98
C GLU A 613 1.98 -1.13 27.10
N THR A 614 2.77 -2.04 27.67
CA THR A 614 3.72 -2.85 26.90
C THR A 614 3.11 -4.23 26.70
N THR A 615 2.74 -4.54 25.46
CA THR A 615 2.09 -5.79 25.09
C THR A 615 2.86 -6.51 24.00
N TYR A 616 3.11 -7.80 24.19
CA TYR A 616 3.64 -8.71 23.18
C TYR A 616 2.52 -9.60 22.66
N PHE A 617 2.58 -9.97 21.38
CA PHE A 617 1.54 -10.76 20.71
C PHE A 617 2.14 -11.97 20.04
N VAL A 618 1.49 -13.12 20.21
CA VAL A 618 1.87 -14.39 19.60
C VAL A 618 0.65 -14.95 18.89
N TYR A 619 0.81 -15.28 17.61
CA TYR A 619 -0.15 -16.08 16.87
C TYR A 619 0.42 -17.49 16.73
N TYR A 620 -0.22 -18.45 17.38
CA TYR A 620 0.11 -19.86 17.31
C TYR A 620 -0.93 -20.55 16.42
N SER A 621 -0.47 -21.12 15.31
CA SER A 621 -1.33 -21.80 14.36
C SER A 621 -0.80 -23.17 13.96
N HIS A 622 -1.72 -24.08 13.66
CA HIS A 622 -1.45 -25.44 13.23
C HIS A 622 -2.47 -25.87 12.16
N GLY A 623 -2.15 -26.91 11.38
CA GLY A 623 -3.07 -27.40 10.33
C GLY A 623 -4.26 -28.20 10.87
N GLU A 624 -4.09 -28.79 12.05
CA GLU A 624 -5.10 -29.54 12.81
C GLU A 624 -4.95 -29.23 14.30
N LYS A 625 -5.89 -29.65 15.14
CA LYS A 625 -5.75 -29.48 16.60
C LYS A 625 -4.39 -30.06 17.06
N PRO A 626 -3.57 -29.30 17.80
CA PRO A 626 -2.30 -29.79 18.30
C PRO A 626 -2.46 -31.09 19.10
N SER A 627 -1.62 -32.10 18.82
CA SER A 627 -1.64 -33.39 19.51
C SER A 627 -1.08 -33.32 20.94
N SER A 628 -0.33 -32.27 21.25
CA SER A 628 0.27 -32.04 22.56
C SER A 628 0.14 -30.56 22.94
N PRO A 629 -0.08 -30.24 24.23
CA PRO A 629 0.02 -28.87 24.73
C PRO A 629 1.37 -28.26 24.39
N TRP A 630 1.39 -26.98 24.03
CA TRP A 630 2.64 -26.28 23.80
C TRP A 630 3.12 -25.68 25.13
N GLN A 631 4.41 -25.89 25.40
CA GLN A 631 5.06 -25.47 26.63
C GLN A 631 6.05 -24.35 26.33
N PHE A 632 6.02 -23.30 27.13
CA PHE A 632 6.97 -22.20 27.01
C PHE A 632 7.34 -21.60 28.36
N SER A 633 8.47 -20.91 28.40
CA SER A 633 8.92 -20.17 29.57
C SER A 633 9.06 -18.68 29.29
N ILE A 634 8.80 -17.85 30.31
CA ILE A 634 8.94 -16.39 30.28
C ILE A 634 9.83 -15.98 31.45
N ASP A 635 10.87 -15.19 31.18
CA ASP A 635 11.78 -14.62 32.17
C ASP A 635 11.41 -13.16 32.39
N LEU A 636 10.97 -12.82 33.60
CA LEU A 636 10.56 -11.48 33.98
C LEU A 636 11.49 -10.92 35.04
N MET A 637 11.87 -9.66 34.86
CA MET A 637 12.52 -8.86 35.88
C MET A 637 11.49 -7.91 36.50
N SER A 638 11.41 -7.86 37.82
CA SER A 638 10.52 -6.95 38.55
C SER A 638 11.22 -6.37 39.77
N LYS A 639 10.98 -5.09 40.05
CA LYS A 639 11.34 -4.47 41.32
C LYS A 639 10.33 -4.77 42.44
N ARG A 640 9.20 -5.39 42.10
CA ARG A 640 8.18 -5.84 43.06
C ARG A 640 8.63 -7.15 43.68
N ASN A 641 8.16 -7.42 44.88
CA ASN A 641 8.40 -8.71 45.52
C ASN A 641 7.75 -9.82 44.67
N LEU A 642 8.57 -10.66 44.04
CA LEU A 642 8.16 -11.77 43.18
C LEU A 642 7.39 -12.86 43.94
N GLU A 643 7.46 -12.86 45.28
CA GLU A 643 6.70 -13.74 46.18
C GLU A 643 5.39 -13.08 46.70
N GLY A 644 5.07 -11.86 46.25
CA GLY A 644 3.97 -11.03 46.77
C GLY A 644 2.57 -11.32 46.20
N LYS A 645 1.56 -10.67 46.80
CA LYS A 645 0.15 -10.72 46.37
C LYS A 645 -0.15 -9.95 45.07
N GLU A 646 0.75 -9.07 44.63
CA GLU A 646 0.55 -8.24 43.44
C GLU A 646 0.73 -9.06 42.15
N SER A 647 -0.04 -8.71 41.12
CA SER A 647 0.13 -9.27 39.77
C SER A 647 1.28 -8.58 39.05
N ILE A 648 2.09 -9.37 38.36
CA ILE A 648 3.28 -8.92 37.64
C ILE A 648 3.11 -9.02 36.12
N ILE A 649 2.16 -9.84 35.66
CA ILE A 649 1.88 -10.01 34.24
C ILE A 649 0.41 -10.39 34.03
N ASP A 650 -0.18 -9.85 32.97
CA ASP A 650 -1.49 -10.28 32.51
C ASP A 650 -1.31 -11.06 31.21
N LEU A 651 -1.81 -12.28 31.18
CA LEU A 651 -1.84 -13.12 29.98
C LEU A 651 -3.26 -13.21 29.47
N ALA A 652 -3.44 -13.05 28.17
CA ALA A 652 -4.70 -13.35 27.53
C ALA A 652 -4.53 -14.35 26.40
N PHE A 653 -5.47 -15.27 26.29
CA PHE A 653 -5.51 -16.29 25.27
C PHE A 653 -6.82 -16.20 24.51
N ALA A 654 -6.77 -16.24 23.19
CA ALA A 654 -7.97 -16.37 22.38
C ALA A 654 -7.90 -17.60 21.48
N GLY A 655 -8.99 -18.37 21.46
CA GLY A 655 -9.17 -19.49 20.56
C GLY A 655 -10.06 -19.05 19.38
N HIS A 656 -9.59 -19.25 18.15
CA HIS A 656 -10.29 -18.85 16.94
C HIS A 656 -10.82 -20.08 16.20
N TYR A 657 -12.12 -20.12 15.90
CA TYR A 657 -12.76 -21.22 15.19
C TYR A 657 -12.98 -20.84 13.73
N LEU A 658 -11.94 -20.92 12.90
CA LEU A 658 -11.99 -20.44 11.52
C LEU A 658 -12.71 -21.40 10.56
N HIS A 659 -12.93 -22.64 10.98
CA HIS A 659 -13.56 -23.72 10.20
C HIS A 659 -14.36 -24.69 11.08
N GLY A 660 -15.01 -25.66 10.44
CA GLY A 660 -15.80 -26.69 11.10
C GLY A 660 -17.11 -26.17 11.71
N LYS A 661 -17.74 -27.02 12.54
CA LYS A 661 -19.05 -26.76 13.15
C LYS A 661 -19.09 -25.59 14.12
N ASN A 662 -17.93 -25.22 14.67
CA ASN A 662 -17.80 -24.15 15.66
C ASN A 662 -17.55 -22.76 15.02
N LYS A 663 -17.42 -22.69 13.69
CA LYS A 663 -17.13 -21.43 13.00
C LYS A 663 -18.26 -20.43 13.11
N MET A 664 -19.49 -20.87 12.87
CA MET A 664 -20.66 -20.00 12.76
C MET A 664 -21.73 -20.45 13.75
N THR A 665 -22.32 -19.50 14.45
CA THR A 665 -23.49 -19.72 15.31
C THR A 665 -24.74 -19.22 14.61
N SER A 666 -25.92 -19.65 15.05
CA SER A 666 -27.19 -19.17 14.50
C SER A 666 -27.30 -17.65 14.57
N GLU A 667 -27.02 -17.04 15.72
CA GLU A 667 -27.10 -15.58 15.90
C GLU A 667 -26.10 -14.82 15.00
N LEU A 668 -24.89 -15.37 14.80
CA LEU A 668 -23.89 -14.77 13.91
C LEU A 668 -24.32 -14.90 12.45
N GLN A 669 -24.90 -16.05 12.07
CA GLN A 669 -25.43 -16.28 10.74
C GLN A 669 -26.62 -15.38 10.45
N ASP A 670 -27.52 -15.18 11.41
CA ASP A 670 -28.67 -14.27 11.30
C ASP A 670 -28.20 -12.83 11.11
N PHE A 671 -27.16 -12.41 11.85
CA PHE A 671 -26.52 -11.12 11.63
C PHE A 671 -25.96 -11.00 10.21
N VAL A 672 -25.18 -11.98 9.74
CA VAL A 672 -24.61 -11.98 8.38
C VAL A 672 -25.71 -11.93 7.31
N ASN A 673 -26.80 -12.69 7.49
CA ASN A 673 -27.93 -12.71 6.57
C ASN A 673 -28.72 -11.39 6.55
N SER A 674 -28.62 -10.59 7.61
CA SER A 674 -29.27 -9.27 7.70
C SER A 674 -28.48 -8.14 7.03
N LEU A 675 -27.27 -8.43 6.53
CA LEU A 675 -26.43 -7.44 5.87
C LEU A 675 -26.92 -7.13 4.44
N PRO A 676 -26.73 -5.90 3.96
CA PRO A 676 -27.12 -5.53 2.61
C PRO A 676 -26.28 -6.24 1.54
N ASP A 677 -26.84 -6.38 0.33
CA ASP A 677 -26.23 -7.05 -0.82
C ASP A 677 -24.94 -6.39 -1.34
N TRP A 678 -24.73 -5.11 -1.04
CA TRP A 678 -23.52 -4.35 -1.33
C TRP A 678 -22.44 -4.49 -0.24
N SER A 679 -22.59 -5.41 0.71
CA SER A 679 -21.58 -5.73 1.72
C SER A 679 -21.14 -7.19 1.61
N THR A 680 -19.97 -7.50 2.17
CA THR A 680 -19.46 -8.87 2.29
C THR A 680 -18.95 -9.10 3.71
N ALA A 681 -19.24 -10.27 4.25
CA ALA A 681 -18.92 -10.60 5.63
C ALA A 681 -17.76 -11.58 5.72
N VAL A 682 -16.84 -11.32 6.66
CA VAL A 682 -15.89 -12.31 7.16
C VAL A 682 -16.26 -12.56 8.60
N SER A 683 -16.62 -13.80 8.93
CA SER A 683 -17.19 -14.11 10.24
C SER A 683 -16.74 -15.45 10.77
N TRP A 684 -16.48 -15.50 12.08
CA TRP A 684 -16.18 -16.71 12.82
C TRP A 684 -16.41 -16.54 14.33
N SER A 685 -16.49 -17.63 15.09
CA SER A 685 -16.61 -17.57 16.55
C SER A 685 -15.25 -17.63 17.26
N ALA A 686 -15.12 -16.98 18.41
CA ALA A 686 -13.89 -16.99 19.19
C ALA A 686 -14.13 -16.99 20.71
N THR A 687 -13.16 -17.48 21.47
CA THR A 687 -13.12 -17.32 22.93
C THR A 687 -12.00 -16.36 23.31
N TYR A 688 -12.13 -15.67 24.44
CA TYR A 688 -11.06 -14.82 24.99
C TYR A 688 -10.97 -14.98 26.51
N ASP A 689 -9.80 -15.37 27.00
CA ASP A 689 -9.56 -15.66 28.41
C ASP A 689 -8.36 -14.91 28.93
N SER A 690 -8.58 -13.99 29.87
CA SER A 690 -7.48 -13.25 30.51
C SER A 690 -7.25 -13.69 31.93
N TYR A 691 -5.99 -13.87 32.30
CA TYR A 691 -5.50 -14.30 33.60
C TYR A 691 -4.50 -13.27 34.13
N LYS A 692 -4.63 -12.93 35.40
CA LYS A 692 -3.64 -12.13 36.13
C LYS A 692 -2.73 -13.06 36.91
N PHE A 693 -1.42 -12.96 36.74
CA PHE A 693 -0.43 -13.79 37.43
C PHE A 693 0.39 -12.95 38.42
#